data_AF-D4ZHM3-F1
#
_entry.id   AF-D4ZHM3-F1
#
_cell.length_a   1.000
_cell.length_b   1.000
_cell.length_c   1.000
_cell.angle_alpha   90.00
_cell.angle_beta   90.00
_cell.angle_gamma   90.00
#
_symmetry.space_group_name_H-M   'P 1'
#
loop_
_entity.id
_entity.type
_entity.pdbx_description
1 polymer ?
#
loop_
_entity_poly.entity_id
_entity_poly.type
_entity_poly.pdbx_seq_one_letter_code
_entity_poly.pdbx_strand_id
1 'polypeptide(L)'
;MNQTLNAAQQQAPQKVAMPLRIALLVLPSTKLSYDSPSANPLEVLLPELYQSGLLSSKKGASKEGTSEQIVNIEVDDFEANLKATIQAIDEGKLVQLSTSSQSLLMMPSLKAAQLRIHPHAQLAAIQQGNTGVQQTMALALAQAKRDSATVSKIENLHDLDSQQKFAAVHQLITELASRTSIRNEVNEGVELGPKQAKSHYWFTPNHQARVTAVNFSHSVNNIAADKQANTSFIITQGTGFIAPKSIVDDKRLQFVLSGDTQTQLLTALHGLNQALQAKPGSVLSVMRDNLIAFEQTNACYAITLQASSVAAMQLELSAMIEALPKVMSQDGQNSSQYKTPAGSYFTAKPLGNVETAGLTFVYPGVGTVYADMFSELHRYFPSLYSRLEREGDLKSMLQADDIYHLDAKVAPAMPLGDLAIAGVGSSYLLTQLLMQEFNITPDFALGYSMGEASMWASLGVWNDPHALIEKTQHDPLFTSAISGQLTAVRKAWQLSNDDADIVWNSFVVRSPSEPIETLLPEFPRAYLAIIQGDTCVIAGCETQCRELLTKMKKRGIAANRVTAMHTSPAMEEHGNVIEFYTQPLREELPQDIKFISAASLLAGDRRDKAVNEAGVIDSTMIAKSIADTFCNTLNFTALIHSAQRQGAKLFVELGADRQNSTLIDKIAKLDRSCGAEASSYSCCTVPVNAKGGDDITSLLKALGQLISHRVPLSLQPLIDGLNREIALLELNSRGQTTLDGSISSEPDANKLLKGEV
;
A
#
# COMPACT_ATOMS: atom_id res chain seq x y z
N MET A 1 60.39 -16.63 43.37
CA MET A 1 60.90 -15.24 43.26
C MET A 1 60.04 -14.55 42.21
N ASN A 2 58.96 -13.91 42.68
CA ASN A 2 58.76 -12.45 42.76
C ASN A 2 58.18 -11.91 41.44
N GLN A 3 56.86 -11.72 41.37
CA GLN A 3 56.11 -10.52 41.79
C GLN A 3 56.30 -9.34 40.82
N THR A 4 55.27 -9.10 39.99
CA THR A 4 54.58 -7.80 39.93
C THR A 4 53.19 -7.99 39.33
N LEU A 5 52.19 -8.00 40.22
CA LEU A 5 50.79 -7.78 39.91
C LEU A 5 50.62 -6.35 39.39
N ASN A 6 49.92 -6.17 38.26
CA ASN A 6 49.23 -4.92 37.97
C ASN A 6 47.73 -5.17 38.11
N ALA A 7 47.15 -4.44 39.05
CA ALA A 7 45.76 -4.52 39.44
C ALA A 7 44.85 -4.12 38.27
N ALA A 8 44.11 -5.09 37.74
CA ALA A 8 42.86 -4.79 37.04
C ALA A 8 41.92 -4.15 38.06
N GLN A 9 41.60 -2.86 37.88
CA GLN A 9 40.47 -2.23 38.53
C GLN A 9 39.22 -3.02 38.15
N GLN A 10 38.77 -3.90 39.05
CA GLN A 10 37.40 -4.38 39.06
C GLN A 10 36.52 -3.15 39.34
N GLN A 11 36.06 -2.50 38.28
CA GLN A 11 34.91 -1.61 38.37
C GLN A 11 33.74 -2.46 38.86
N ALA A 12 33.18 -2.08 40.02
CA ALA A 12 31.95 -2.64 40.52
C ALA A 12 30.88 -2.60 39.41
N PRO A 13 29.99 -3.61 39.29
CA PRO A 13 28.94 -3.58 38.28
C PRO A 13 28.11 -2.30 38.47
N GLN A 14 28.23 -1.37 37.53
CA GLN A 14 27.35 -0.20 37.49
C GLN A 14 25.92 -0.72 37.47
N LYS A 15 25.14 -0.33 38.48
CA LYS A 15 23.74 -0.69 38.62
C LYS A 15 23.00 -0.09 37.42
N VAL A 16 22.79 -0.87 36.36
CA VAL A 16 22.13 -0.42 35.13
C VAL A 16 20.74 0.08 35.52
N ALA A 17 20.46 1.36 35.27
CA ALA A 17 19.16 1.95 35.53
C ALA A 17 18.08 1.17 34.77
N MET A 18 16.91 0.97 35.39
CA MET A 18 15.82 0.29 34.70
C MET A 18 15.36 1.11 33.48
N PRO A 19 14.89 0.44 32.41
CA PRO A 19 14.26 1.13 31.29
C PRO A 19 13.10 1.99 31.79
N LEU A 20 12.99 3.19 31.24
CA LEU A 20 11.79 4.00 31.38
C LEU A 20 10.62 3.25 30.72
N ARG A 21 9.42 3.40 31.29
CA ARG A 21 8.18 2.79 30.80
C ARG A 21 7.13 3.87 30.67
N ILE A 22 7.38 4.80 29.76
CA ILE A 22 6.52 5.96 29.52
C ILE A 22 5.86 5.80 28.16
N ALA A 23 4.54 5.66 28.17
CA ALA A 23 3.72 5.66 26.98
C ALA A 23 3.61 7.09 26.42
N LEU A 24 3.76 7.22 25.10
CA LEU A 24 3.69 8.46 24.36
C LEU A 24 2.53 8.39 23.37
N LEU A 25 1.66 9.40 23.39
CA LEU A 25 0.61 9.60 22.40
C LEU A 25 0.76 10.97 21.75
N VAL A 26 0.67 10.99 20.43
CA VAL A 26 0.59 12.22 19.62
C VAL A 26 -0.86 12.67 19.65
N LEU A 27 -1.08 13.93 20.04
CA LEU A 27 -2.41 14.51 20.06
C LEU A 27 -2.68 15.28 18.77
N PRO A 28 -3.91 15.20 18.20
CA PRO A 28 -4.28 15.93 16.99
C PRO A 28 -4.44 17.44 17.23
N SER A 29 -4.45 17.87 18.50
CA SER A 29 -4.53 19.27 18.92
C SER A 29 -3.89 19.46 20.29
N THR A 30 -3.47 20.69 20.57
CA THR A 30 -2.97 21.13 21.88
C THR A 30 -4.11 21.30 22.90
N LYS A 31 -5.38 21.31 22.46
CA LYS A 31 -6.55 21.40 23.34
C LYS A 31 -7.24 20.03 23.46
N LEU A 32 -7.28 19.49 24.67
CA LEU A 32 -7.91 18.21 25.01
C LEU A 32 -9.35 18.32 25.53
N SER A 33 -9.82 19.53 25.88
CA SER A 33 -11.19 19.73 26.38
C SER A 33 -12.14 20.18 25.27
N TYR A 34 -13.35 19.60 25.28
CA TYR A 34 -14.42 19.92 24.34
C TYR A 34 -15.73 20.10 25.10
N ASP A 35 -16.11 21.35 25.34
CA ASP A 35 -17.35 21.72 26.05
C ASP A 35 -18.42 22.13 25.04
N SER A 36 -18.93 21.18 24.27
CA SER A 36 -20.05 21.39 23.34
C SER A 36 -21.12 20.30 23.50
N PRO A 37 -22.41 20.61 23.28
CA PRO A 37 -23.49 19.63 23.27
C PRO A 37 -23.49 18.70 22.03
N SER A 38 -22.64 18.94 21.04
CA SER A 38 -22.41 18.07 19.87
C SER A 38 -21.50 16.88 20.20
N ALA A 39 -21.44 15.87 19.34
CA ALA A 39 -20.47 14.78 19.45
C ALA A 39 -19.03 15.34 19.57
N ASN A 40 -18.23 14.79 20.47
CA ASN A 40 -16.87 15.27 20.71
C ASN A 40 -15.95 14.77 19.58
N PRO A 41 -15.28 15.65 18.81
CA PRO A 41 -14.35 15.25 17.74
C PRO A 41 -13.27 14.26 18.20
N LEU A 42 -12.88 14.31 19.47
CA LEU A 42 -11.88 13.41 20.05
C LEU A 42 -12.38 11.97 20.16
N GLU A 43 -13.69 11.72 20.16
CA GLU A 43 -14.26 10.36 20.10
C GLU A 43 -13.89 9.66 18.79
N VAL A 44 -13.85 10.40 17.69
CA VAL A 44 -13.49 9.86 16.36
C VAL A 44 -11.98 9.86 16.15
N LEU A 45 -11.28 10.88 16.64
CA LEU A 45 -9.84 11.04 16.40
C LEU A 45 -8.96 10.24 17.37
N LEU A 46 -9.44 10.01 18.60
CA LEU A 46 -8.72 9.32 19.67
C LEU A 46 -9.70 8.40 20.45
N PRO A 47 -10.30 7.39 19.80
CA PRO A 47 -11.38 6.60 20.37
C PRO A 47 -10.97 5.89 21.68
N GLU A 48 -9.76 5.32 21.75
CA GLU A 48 -9.26 4.64 22.94
C GLU A 48 -9.12 5.61 24.13
N LEU A 49 -8.58 6.81 23.88
CA LEU A 49 -8.40 7.82 24.91
C LEU A 49 -9.76 8.37 25.38
N TYR A 50 -10.72 8.53 24.48
CA TYR A 50 -12.08 8.94 24.84
C TYR A 50 -12.81 7.86 25.67
N GLN A 51 -12.75 6.60 25.24
CA GLN A 51 -13.35 5.45 25.94
C GLN A 51 -12.74 5.20 27.32
N SER A 52 -11.47 5.56 27.52
CA SER A 52 -10.82 5.48 28.84
C SER A 52 -11.44 6.39 29.91
N GLY A 53 -12.25 7.38 29.50
CA GLY A 53 -12.86 8.36 30.39
C GLY A 53 -11.95 9.54 30.75
N LEU A 54 -10.65 9.52 30.40
CA LEU A 54 -9.68 10.58 30.70
C LEU A 54 -10.06 11.95 30.12
N LEU A 55 -10.78 11.97 29.01
CA LEU A 55 -11.23 13.19 28.32
C LEU A 55 -12.68 13.56 28.60
N SER A 56 -13.41 12.77 29.40
CA SER A 56 -14.83 12.98 29.62
C SER A 56 -15.06 14.03 30.71
N SER A 57 -15.64 15.18 30.34
CA SER A 57 -16.02 16.24 31.29
C SER A 57 -17.34 15.94 32.02
N LYS A 58 -17.78 14.67 32.12
CA LYS A 58 -19.04 14.31 32.77
C LYS A 58 -19.02 14.70 34.25
N LYS A 59 -19.53 15.90 34.53
CA LYS A 59 -20.02 16.35 35.84
C LYS A 59 -21.11 15.39 36.30
N GLY A 60 -20.74 14.28 36.93
CA GLY A 60 -21.72 13.32 37.46
C GLY A 60 -21.24 11.89 37.66
N ALA A 61 -20.06 11.50 37.20
CA ALA A 61 -19.51 10.19 37.58
C ALA A 61 -19.16 10.19 39.07
N SER A 62 -19.63 9.16 39.77
CA SER A 62 -19.60 8.96 41.21
C SER A 62 -18.25 9.31 41.86
N LYS A 63 -18.33 10.05 42.97
CA LYS A 63 -17.25 10.24 43.95
C LYS A 63 -16.82 8.89 44.51
N GLU A 64 -15.88 8.23 43.86
CA GLU A 64 -14.90 7.30 44.45
C GLU A 64 -13.97 6.80 43.34
N GLY A 65 -12.75 7.36 43.29
CA GLY A 65 -11.67 6.90 42.40
C GLY A 65 -11.06 7.96 41.48
N THR A 66 -10.28 8.88 42.07
CA THR A 66 -9.26 9.75 41.44
C THR A 66 -9.66 10.57 40.20
N SER A 67 -9.90 11.87 40.41
CA SER A 67 -9.70 12.89 39.38
C SER A 67 -8.20 12.97 39.03
N GLU A 68 -7.74 12.16 38.09
CA GLU A 68 -6.37 12.23 37.58
C GLU A 68 -6.23 13.51 36.75
N GLN A 69 -5.70 14.58 37.36
CA GLN A 69 -5.46 15.84 36.67
C GLN A 69 -4.30 15.66 35.68
N ILE A 70 -4.57 15.90 34.40
CA ILE A 70 -3.53 16.06 33.38
C ILE A 70 -2.74 17.33 33.71
N VAL A 71 -1.44 17.18 33.92
CA VAL A 71 -0.51 18.29 34.12
C VAL A 71 -0.13 18.84 32.76
N ASN A 72 -0.48 20.10 32.48
CA ASN A 72 -0.12 20.76 31.23
C ASN A 72 1.21 21.50 31.41
N ILE A 73 2.16 21.22 30.53
CA ILE A 73 3.48 21.87 30.50
C ILE A 73 3.67 22.47 29.11
N GLU A 74 3.84 23.80 29.06
CA GLU A 74 4.25 24.49 27.84
C GLU A 74 5.77 24.35 27.67
N VAL A 75 6.23 24.08 26.45
CA VAL A 75 7.65 23.85 26.16
C VAL A 75 8.42 25.16 26.14
N ASP A 76 9.25 25.39 27.15
CA ASP A 76 10.18 26.53 27.28
C ASP A 76 11.65 26.06 27.43
N ASP A 77 11.90 25.11 28.31
CA ASP A 77 13.15 24.38 28.49
C ASP A 77 12.87 22.89 28.35
N PHE A 78 13.04 22.38 27.12
CA PHE A 78 12.59 21.02 26.79
C PHE A 78 13.24 19.95 27.66
N GLU A 79 14.53 20.08 27.98
CA GLU A 79 15.21 19.12 28.85
C GLU A 79 14.70 19.19 30.30
N ALA A 80 14.50 20.39 30.85
CA ALA A 80 13.94 20.54 32.19
C ALA A 80 12.48 20.09 32.27
N ASN A 81 11.66 20.46 31.27
CA ASN A 81 10.26 20.06 31.16
C ASN A 81 10.13 18.53 31.11
N LEU A 82 11.03 17.85 30.38
CA LEU A 82 11.00 16.40 30.28
C LEU A 82 11.43 15.70 31.57
N LYS A 83 12.43 16.24 32.29
CA LYS A 83 12.78 15.74 33.63
C LYS A 83 11.62 15.89 34.62
N ALA A 84 10.96 17.04 34.62
CA ALA A 84 9.76 17.29 35.42
C ALA A 84 8.62 16.34 35.03
N THR A 85 8.48 16.06 33.73
CA THR A 85 7.49 15.11 33.20
C THR A 85 7.72 13.70 33.74
N ILE A 86 8.97 13.20 33.70
CA ILE A 86 9.30 11.88 34.23
C ILE A 86 8.97 11.79 35.71
N GLN A 87 9.36 12.80 36.50
CA GLN A 87 9.06 12.82 37.93
C GLN A 87 7.54 12.82 38.20
N ALA A 88 6.77 13.63 37.47
CA ALA A 88 5.31 13.66 37.59
C ALA A 88 4.67 12.30 37.22
N ILE A 89 5.20 11.62 36.21
CA ILE A 89 4.74 10.29 35.78
C ILE A 89 5.08 9.23 36.83
N ASP A 90 6.25 9.30 37.47
CA ASP A 90 6.62 8.43 38.58
C ASP A 90 5.72 8.64 39.81
N GLU A 91 5.19 9.86 39.99
CA GLU A 91 4.15 10.19 40.97
C GLU A 91 2.72 9.76 40.54
N GLY A 92 2.58 9.09 39.39
CA GLY A 92 1.32 8.55 38.87
C GLY A 92 0.47 9.56 38.10
N LYS A 93 1.03 10.72 37.72
CA LYS A 93 0.31 11.76 36.96
C LYS A 93 0.39 11.53 35.45
N LEU A 94 -0.58 12.11 34.74
CA LEU A 94 -0.59 12.26 33.29
C LEU A 94 0.01 13.62 32.95
N VAL A 95 0.84 13.70 31.91
CA VAL A 95 1.46 14.96 31.50
C VAL A 95 1.19 15.23 30.03
N GLN A 96 0.63 16.40 29.73
CA GLN A 96 0.53 16.92 28.38
C GLN A 96 1.66 17.94 28.17
N LEU A 97 2.59 17.62 27.28
CA LEU A 97 3.64 18.53 26.85
C LEU A 97 3.22 19.17 25.53
N SER A 98 3.26 20.50 25.42
CA SER A 98 2.75 21.20 24.23
C SER A 98 3.53 22.45 23.85
N THR A 99 3.58 22.72 22.54
CA THR A 99 3.86 24.05 21.97
C THR A 99 2.55 24.67 21.48
N SER A 100 2.62 25.77 20.71
CA SER A 100 1.45 26.36 20.05
C SER A 100 0.79 25.44 19.01
N SER A 101 1.52 24.48 18.46
CA SER A 101 1.07 23.66 17.32
C SER A 101 1.17 22.15 17.52
N GLN A 102 1.94 21.69 18.50
CA GLN A 102 2.24 20.27 18.71
C GLN A 102 1.96 19.86 20.15
N SER A 103 1.53 18.62 20.37
CA SER A 103 1.29 18.13 21.72
C SER A 103 1.46 16.62 21.86
N LEU A 104 2.09 16.22 22.97
CA LEU A 104 2.29 14.85 23.39
C LEU A 104 1.60 14.62 24.73
N LEU A 105 0.81 13.55 24.81
CA LEU A 105 0.34 13.01 26.10
C LEU A 105 1.29 11.89 26.54
N MET A 106 1.77 12.01 27.76
CA MET A 106 2.74 11.11 28.38
C MET A 106 2.16 10.52 29.65
N MET A 107 2.31 9.20 29.83
CA MET A 107 1.78 8.48 30.99
C MET A 107 2.57 7.21 31.30
N PRO A 108 2.44 6.63 32.51
CA PRO A 108 3.04 5.32 32.80
C PRO A 108 2.50 4.27 31.82
N SER A 109 3.36 3.46 31.20
CA SER A 109 2.92 2.41 30.25
C SER A 109 1.98 1.40 30.91
N LEU A 110 2.15 1.13 32.21
CA LEU A 110 1.22 0.28 32.97
C LEU A 110 -0.18 0.90 33.03
N LYS A 111 -0.27 2.22 33.21
CA LYS A 111 -1.55 2.93 33.22
C LYS A 111 -2.21 2.91 31.86
N ALA A 112 -1.46 3.14 30.78
CA ALA A 112 -1.96 3.00 29.42
C ALA A 112 -2.58 1.60 29.19
N ALA A 113 -1.88 0.54 29.61
CA ALA A 113 -2.38 -0.83 29.52
C ALA A 113 -3.66 -1.07 30.35
N GLN A 114 -3.73 -0.55 31.58
CA GLN A 114 -4.93 -0.63 32.43
C GLN A 114 -6.14 0.06 31.79
N LEU A 115 -5.89 1.17 31.09
CA LEU A 115 -6.90 1.94 30.36
C LEU A 115 -7.17 1.40 28.95
N ARG A 116 -6.49 0.32 28.52
CA ARG A 116 -6.57 -0.24 27.16
C ARG A 116 -6.22 0.78 26.06
N ILE A 117 -5.27 1.67 26.37
CA ILE A 117 -4.73 2.64 25.44
C ILE A 117 -3.47 2.06 24.82
N HIS A 118 -3.45 1.95 23.50
CA HIS A 118 -2.30 1.54 22.71
C HIS A 118 -1.39 2.74 22.45
N PRO A 119 -0.19 2.82 23.04
CA PRO A 119 0.68 3.96 22.87
C PRO A 119 1.23 4.03 21.44
N HIS A 120 1.45 5.24 20.91
CA HIS A 120 2.10 5.44 19.62
C HIS A 120 3.59 5.08 19.68
N ALA A 121 4.24 5.44 20.79
CA ALA A 121 5.63 5.12 21.08
C ALA A 121 5.84 4.94 22.59
N GLN A 122 7.00 4.41 22.96
CA GLN A 122 7.46 4.32 24.34
C GLN A 122 8.81 4.99 24.47
N LEU A 123 8.94 5.88 25.45
CA LEU A 123 10.22 6.42 25.86
C LEU A 123 10.89 5.41 26.79
N ALA A 124 12.00 4.81 26.32
CA ALA A 124 12.68 3.72 26.99
C ALA A 124 13.93 4.16 27.77
N ALA A 125 14.58 5.25 27.36
CA ALA A 125 15.72 5.80 28.06
C ALA A 125 15.96 7.27 27.74
N ILE A 126 16.57 7.98 28.70
CA ILE A 126 17.10 9.33 28.55
C ILE A 126 18.42 9.35 29.30
N GLN A 127 19.50 9.75 28.62
CA GLN A 127 20.80 9.96 29.24
C GLN A 127 21.34 11.33 28.86
N GLN A 128 22.01 11.97 29.82
CA GLN A 128 22.73 13.22 29.63
C GLN A 128 24.20 12.97 29.93
N GLY A 129 25.08 13.51 29.10
CA GLY A 129 26.51 13.27 29.21
C GLY A 129 27.36 14.38 28.61
N ASN A 130 28.54 14.57 29.19
CA ASN A 130 29.49 15.60 28.76
C ASN A 130 30.65 15.03 27.92
N THR A 131 30.68 13.71 27.72
CA THR A 131 31.80 12.97 27.12
C THR A 131 31.54 12.55 25.66
N GLY A 132 30.58 13.22 25.00
CA GLY A 132 30.24 13.02 23.59
C GLY A 132 28.95 12.24 23.34
N VAL A 133 28.37 12.44 22.15
CA VAL A 133 27.09 11.85 21.73
C VAL A 133 27.13 10.32 21.72
N GLN A 134 28.21 9.71 21.23
CA GLN A 134 28.31 8.24 21.12
C GLN A 134 28.27 7.56 22.48
N GLN A 135 29.01 8.07 23.48
CA GLN A 135 29.01 7.49 24.82
C GLN A 135 27.66 7.71 25.53
N THR A 136 27.07 8.90 25.35
CA THR A 136 25.75 9.22 25.92
C THR A 136 24.66 8.30 25.34
N MET A 137 24.70 8.06 24.03
CA MET A 137 23.79 7.14 23.35
C MET A 137 24.00 5.69 23.79
N ALA A 138 25.25 5.23 23.97
CA ALA A 138 25.54 3.89 24.47
C ALA A 138 24.97 3.66 25.89
N LEU A 139 25.07 4.66 26.78
CA LEU A 139 24.44 4.62 28.09
C LEU A 139 22.90 4.55 27.98
N ALA A 140 22.31 5.31 27.04
CA ALA A 140 20.88 5.31 26.82
C ALA A 140 20.38 3.95 26.28
N LEU A 141 21.10 3.35 25.35
CA LEU A 141 20.82 2.01 24.84
C LEU A 141 20.95 0.94 25.94
N ALA A 142 21.97 1.05 26.79
CA ALA A 142 22.13 0.17 27.95
C ALA A 142 20.96 0.29 28.93
N GLN A 143 20.51 1.51 29.25
CA GLN A 143 19.31 1.74 30.07
C GLN A 143 18.05 1.15 29.40
N ALA A 144 17.88 1.37 28.10
CA ALA A 144 16.74 0.87 27.33
C ALA A 144 16.76 -0.65 27.11
N LYS A 145 17.88 -1.32 27.45
CA LYS A 145 18.15 -2.73 27.12
C LYS A 145 18.00 -3.02 25.63
N ARG A 146 18.58 -2.16 24.80
CA ARG A 146 18.59 -2.29 23.33
C ARG A 146 20.02 -2.48 22.83
N ASP A 147 20.15 -3.34 21.84
CA ASP A 147 21.38 -3.45 21.05
C ASP A 147 21.42 -2.31 20.03
N SER A 148 22.56 -1.65 19.89
CA SER A 148 22.81 -0.68 18.83
C SER A 148 22.47 -1.18 17.43
N ALA A 149 22.66 -2.47 17.14
CA ALA A 149 22.34 -3.06 15.84
C ALA A 149 20.83 -3.10 15.54
N THR A 150 19.98 -2.95 16.56
CA THR A 150 18.51 -2.95 16.43
C THR A 150 17.93 -1.55 16.28
N VAL A 151 18.76 -0.51 16.31
CA VAL A 151 18.31 0.87 16.15
C VAL A 151 18.05 1.14 14.67
N SER A 152 16.78 1.30 14.31
CA SER A 152 16.35 1.50 12.92
C SER A 152 16.55 2.93 12.40
N LYS A 153 16.71 3.93 13.28
CA LYS A 153 17.02 5.32 12.89
C LYS A 153 17.78 6.05 13.99
N ILE A 154 18.85 6.75 13.62
CA ILE A 154 19.64 7.60 14.50
C ILE A 154 19.61 9.02 13.94
N GLU A 155 19.19 9.99 14.74
CA GLU A 155 19.25 11.42 14.40
C GLU A 155 20.22 12.14 15.33
N ASN A 156 21.21 12.82 14.75
CA ASN A 156 22.17 13.63 15.48
C ASN A 156 21.91 15.11 15.15
N LEU A 157 21.31 15.82 16.09
CA LEU A 157 20.83 17.19 15.94
C LEU A 157 21.68 18.13 16.79
N HIS A 158 22.12 19.23 16.19
CA HIS A 158 23.10 20.13 16.79
C HIS A 158 22.51 21.53 16.89
N ASP A 159 22.77 22.21 18.02
CA ASP A 159 22.46 23.64 18.21
C ASP A 159 20.98 24.04 17.97
N LEU A 160 20.06 23.13 18.28
CA LEU A 160 18.62 23.40 18.28
C LEU A 160 18.16 24.06 19.59
N ASP A 161 17.17 24.95 19.51
CA ASP A 161 16.47 25.48 20.68
C ASP A 161 15.45 24.46 21.27
N SER A 162 14.86 24.75 22.43
CA SER A 162 13.91 23.87 23.11
C SER A 162 12.70 23.46 22.24
N GLN A 163 12.12 24.40 21.50
CA GLN A 163 10.93 24.12 20.69
C GLN A 163 11.30 23.27 19.46
N GLN A 164 12.46 23.54 18.85
CA GLN A 164 13.00 22.74 17.75
C GLN A 164 13.34 21.31 18.21
N LYS A 165 13.91 21.13 19.41
CA LYS A 165 14.15 19.80 19.99
C LYS A 165 12.84 19.03 20.22
N PHE A 166 11.83 19.68 20.80
CA PHE A 166 10.51 19.08 20.98
C PHE A 166 9.88 18.71 19.63
N ALA A 167 9.96 19.60 18.63
CA ALA A 167 9.42 19.34 17.30
C ALA A 167 10.09 18.14 16.64
N ALA A 168 11.41 17.97 16.78
CA ALA A 168 12.13 16.81 16.27
C ALA A 168 11.68 15.51 16.96
N VAL A 169 11.57 15.50 18.30
CA VAL A 169 11.07 14.34 19.05
C VAL A 169 9.61 14.02 18.68
N HIS A 170 8.75 15.04 18.59
CA HIS A 170 7.36 14.89 18.19
C HIS A 170 7.23 14.31 16.78
N GLN A 171 8.03 14.80 15.83
CA GLN A 171 8.06 14.30 14.45
C GLN A 171 8.49 12.83 14.42
N LEU A 172 9.52 12.45 15.16
CA LEU A 172 9.98 11.06 15.24
C LEU A 172 8.93 10.12 15.85
N ILE A 173 8.23 10.57 16.89
CA ILE A 173 7.10 9.82 17.47
C ILE A 173 5.96 9.71 16.45
N THR A 174 5.72 10.75 15.64
CA THR A 174 4.71 10.72 14.57
C THR A 174 5.08 9.75 13.45
N GLU A 175 6.35 9.68 13.06
CA GLU A 175 6.90 8.69 12.13
C GLU A 175 6.76 7.27 12.66
N LEU A 176 7.09 7.06 13.95
CA LEU A 176 6.82 5.80 14.62
C LEU A 176 5.33 5.51 14.59
N ALA A 177 4.45 6.39 15.03
CA ALA A 177 3.01 6.16 15.10
C ALA A 177 2.37 5.85 13.73
N SER A 178 2.88 6.49 12.67
CA SER A 178 2.40 6.30 11.30
C SER A 178 3.11 5.18 10.55
N ARG A 179 4.14 4.58 11.16
CA ARG A 179 5.07 3.64 10.50
C ARG A 179 5.58 4.20 9.18
N THR A 180 5.95 5.46 9.16
CA THR A 180 6.39 6.16 7.94
C THR A 180 7.86 6.52 8.06
N SER A 181 8.64 6.15 7.04
CA SER A 181 10.01 6.61 6.87
C SER A 181 10.01 7.78 5.88
N ILE A 182 10.73 8.85 6.22
CA ILE A 182 10.94 10.00 5.33
C ILE A 182 12.32 9.85 4.71
N ARG A 183 12.40 9.91 3.38
CA ARG A 183 13.65 9.82 2.65
C ARG A 183 14.36 11.17 2.66
N ASN A 184 15.66 11.16 2.89
CA ASN A 184 16.49 12.35 2.73
C ASN A 184 16.47 12.78 1.26
N GLU A 185 16.40 14.10 1.01
CA GLU A 185 16.41 14.64 -0.36
C GLU A 185 17.73 14.37 -1.09
N VAL A 186 18.82 14.19 -0.32
CA VAL A 186 20.14 13.75 -0.80
C VAL A 186 20.66 12.66 0.13
N ASN A 187 21.13 11.55 -0.41
CA ASN A 187 21.91 10.56 0.33
C ASN A 187 23.09 10.08 -0.52
N GLU A 188 24.30 10.10 0.04
CA GLU A 188 25.53 9.68 -0.64
C GLU A 188 25.73 10.30 -2.04
N GLY A 189 25.27 11.53 -2.25
CA GLY A 189 25.38 12.26 -3.52
C GLY A 189 24.28 11.93 -4.55
N VAL A 190 23.31 11.09 -4.22
CA VAL A 190 22.12 10.82 -5.06
C VAL A 190 20.96 11.67 -4.57
N GLU A 191 20.43 12.51 -5.47
CA GLU A 191 19.24 13.33 -5.24
C GLU A 191 17.95 12.56 -5.54
N LEU A 192 16.94 12.77 -4.70
CA LEU A 192 15.60 12.25 -4.94
C LEU A 192 14.98 12.93 -6.17
N GLY A 193 14.64 12.14 -7.19
CA GLY A 193 14.02 12.64 -8.40
C GLY A 193 12.65 13.29 -8.14
N PRO A 194 12.19 14.22 -9.00
CA PRO A 194 10.96 14.99 -8.77
C PRO A 194 9.67 14.16 -8.79
N LYS A 195 9.73 12.92 -9.31
CA LYS A 195 8.61 11.97 -9.36
C LYS A 195 8.69 10.89 -8.28
N GLN A 196 9.78 10.84 -7.52
CA GLN A 196 9.95 9.85 -6.47
C GLN A 196 9.23 10.30 -5.19
N ALA A 197 8.69 9.34 -4.45
CA ALA A 197 7.94 9.62 -3.23
C ALA A 197 8.84 10.22 -2.13
N LYS A 198 8.36 11.18 -1.33
CA LYS A 198 9.19 11.69 -0.22
C LYS A 198 9.21 10.76 1.00
N SER A 199 8.25 9.85 1.07
CA SER A 199 8.11 8.89 2.17
C SER A 199 7.63 7.54 1.67
N HIS A 200 7.85 6.52 2.47
CA HIS A 200 7.27 5.19 2.29
C HIS A 200 7.00 4.52 3.65
N TYR A 201 6.37 3.34 3.65
CA TYR A 201 6.22 2.55 4.87
C TYR A 201 7.60 2.27 5.48
N TRP A 202 7.74 2.42 6.79
CA TRP A 202 9.00 2.19 7.48
C TRP A 202 9.23 0.70 7.65
N PHE A 203 9.73 0.02 6.62
CA PHE A 203 10.02 -1.41 6.69
C PHE A 203 11.12 -1.72 7.70
N THR A 204 10.97 -2.81 8.44
CA THR A 204 11.99 -3.39 9.32
C THR A 204 12.20 -4.86 8.94
N PRO A 205 13.34 -5.47 9.34
CA PRO A 205 13.48 -6.92 9.25
C PRO A 205 12.33 -7.63 9.97
N ASN A 206 11.98 -8.84 9.53
CA ASN A 206 10.88 -9.59 10.10
C ASN A 206 11.00 -9.73 11.62
N HIS A 207 9.87 -9.54 12.33
CA HIS A 207 9.76 -9.54 13.79
C HIS A 207 10.62 -8.51 14.55
N GLN A 208 11.20 -7.50 13.87
CA GLN A 208 11.89 -6.41 14.54
C GLN A 208 10.97 -5.19 14.71
N ALA A 209 10.93 -4.64 15.92
CA ALA A 209 10.25 -3.38 16.19
C ALA A 209 11.13 -2.19 15.80
N ARG A 210 10.50 -1.08 15.39
CA ARG A 210 11.23 0.17 15.11
C ARG A 210 11.75 0.77 16.42
N VAL A 211 13.04 1.10 16.45
CA VAL A 211 13.73 1.72 17.58
C VAL A 211 14.51 2.91 17.06
N THR A 212 14.34 4.06 17.71
CA THR A 212 15.00 5.29 17.30
C THR A 212 15.89 5.82 18.41
N ALA A 213 16.99 6.42 18.02
CA ALA A 213 17.85 7.21 18.89
C ALA A 213 17.86 8.66 18.39
N VAL A 214 17.45 9.60 19.24
CA VAL A 214 17.59 11.04 18.97
C VAL A 214 18.66 11.59 19.90
N ASN A 215 19.65 12.25 19.32
CA ASN A 215 20.77 12.83 20.04
C ASN A 215 20.79 14.33 19.81
N PHE A 216 20.86 15.09 20.90
CA PHE A 216 21.08 16.53 20.87
C PHE A 216 22.45 16.85 21.42
N SER A 217 23.18 17.72 20.74
CA SER A 217 24.47 18.26 21.20
C SER A 217 24.49 19.77 21.06
N HIS A 218 25.14 20.46 21.99
CA HIS A 218 25.30 21.91 21.95
C HIS A 218 26.76 22.33 21.89
N SER A 219 27.10 23.23 20.98
CA SER A 219 28.40 23.88 20.91
C SER A 219 28.43 25.05 21.90
N VAL A 220 28.96 24.79 23.10
CA VAL A 220 29.17 25.89 24.07
C VAL A 220 30.37 26.71 23.61
N ASN A 221 30.14 27.99 23.31
CA ASN A 221 31.15 28.99 22.92
C ASN A 221 32.52 28.75 23.61
N ASN A 222 33.56 28.43 22.83
CA ASN A 222 34.95 28.31 23.27
C ASN A 222 35.28 27.27 24.35
N ILE A 223 34.53 26.18 24.46
CA ILE A 223 34.97 25.01 25.24
C ILE A 223 35.44 23.92 24.27
N ALA A 224 36.59 23.29 24.57
CA ALA A 224 37.12 22.14 23.83
C ALA A 224 36.04 21.06 23.62
N ALA A 225 36.14 20.32 22.51
CA ALA A 225 35.18 19.28 22.08
C ALA A 225 34.76 18.29 23.19
N ASP A 226 35.59 18.13 24.22
CA ASP A 226 35.44 17.18 25.32
C ASP A 226 34.46 17.62 26.44
N LYS A 227 33.71 18.72 26.27
CA LYS A 227 32.70 19.19 27.26
C LYS A 227 31.37 19.65 26.65
N GLN A 228 31.01 19.16 25.47
CA GLN A 228 29.66 19.41 24.92
C GLN A 228 28.60 18.72 25.78
N ALA A 229 27.55 19.44 26.18
CA ALA A 229 26.39 18.83 26.81
C ALA A 229 25.59 18.06 25.75
N ASN A 230 25.41 16.76 25.98
CA ASN A 230 24.68 15.88 25.08
C ASN A 230 23.50 15.23 25.79
N THR A 231 22.40 15.08 25.07
CA THR A 231 21.23 14.33 25.54
C THR A 231 20.85 13.29 24.50
N SER A 232 20.68 12.04 24.93
CA SER A 232 20.26 10.93 24.07
C SER A 232 18.95 10.32 24.55
N PHE A 233 18.02 10.16 23.61
CA PHE A 233 16.68 9.59 23.81
C PHE A 233 16.56 8.28 23.05
N ILE A 234 16.11 7.22 23.73
CA ILE A 234 15.72 5.97 23.05
C ILE A 234 14.20 5.86 23.06
N ILE A 235 13.61 5.88 21.87
CA ILE A 235 12.17 5.78 21.66
C ILE A 235 11.88 4.51 20.87
N THR A 236 10.96 3.70 21.36
CA THR A 236 10.58 2.44 20.70
C THR A 236 9.16 2.52 20.20
N GLN A 237 8.89 1.87 19.08
CA GLN A 237 7.54 1.68 18.54
C GLN A 237 6.56 1.19 19.61
N GLY A 238 5.40 1.86 19.72
CA GLY A 238 4.26 1.38 20.48
C GLY A 238 3.29 0.60 19.58
N THR A 239 2.22 0.03 20.14
CA THR A 239 1.23 -0.75 19.37
C THR A 239 0.17 0.10 18.69
N GLY A 240 0.01 1.36 19.11
CA GLY A 240 -0.98 2.28 18.57
C GLY A 240 -0.51 2.95 17.28
N PHE A 241 -1.49 3.47 16.54
CA PHE A 241 -1.30 4.21 15.30
C PHE A 241 -1.91 5.60 15.42
N ILE A 242 -1.33 6.57 14.71
CA ILE A 242 -2.11 7.78 14.42
C ILE A 242 -3.32 7.41 13.55
N ALA A 243 -4.36 8.24 13.63
CA ALA A 243 -5.57 8.03 12.87
C ALA A 243 -5.26 7.90 11.36
N PRO A 244 -5.88 6.93 10.64
CA PRO A 244 -5.67 6.77 9.22
C PRO A 244 -6.10 8.02 8.45
N LYS A 245 -5.36 8.36 7.38
CA LYS A 245 -5.79 9.40 6.44
C LYS A 245 -7.09 8.98 5.75
N SER A 246 -7.92 9.96 5.41
CA SER A 246 -9.08 9.71 4.56
C SER A 246 -8.66 9.51 3.10
N ILE A 247 -9.21 8.50 2.42
CA ILE A 247 -9.00 8.32 0.98
C ILE A 247 -9.80 9.32 0.14
N VAL A 248 -10.81 9.95 0.73
CA VAL A 248 -11.62 11.04 0.15
C VAL A 248 -11.57 12.28 1.03
N ASP A 249 -11.44 13.46 0.44
CA ASP A 249 -11.29 14.72 1.16
C ASP A 249 -11.81 15.88 0.31
N ASP A 250 -11.57 17.13 0.71
CA ASP A 250 -12.01 18.33 -0.01
C ASP A 250 -11.37 18.49 -1.41
N LYS A 251 -10.33 17.71 -1.71
CA LYS A 251 -9.60 17.64 -2.98
C LYS A 251 -9.75 16.31 -3.71
N ARG A 252 -10.42 15.33 -3.11
CA ARG A 252 -10.74 14.01 -3.66
C ARG A 252 -12.19 13.68 -3.33
N LEU A 253 -13.11 14.33 -4.05
CA LEU A 253 -14.54 14.14 -3.86
C LEU A 253 -15.01 12.88 -4.57
N GLN A 254 -15.85 12.08 -3.91
CA GLN A 254 -16.57 10.97 -4.50
C GLN A 254 -18.01 10.92 -3.99
N PHE A 255 -18.98 11.03 -4.90
CA PHE A 255 -20.40 10.89 -4.60
C PHE A 255 -20.98 9.69 -5.34
N VAL A 256 -21.96 9.03 -4.73
CA VAL A 256 -22.69 7.89 -5.30
C VAL A 256 -24.18 8.20 -5.35
N LEU A 257 -24.77 8.16 -6.53
CA LEU A 257 -26.18 8.46 -6.76
C LEU A 257 -26.89 7.22 -7.30
N SER A 258 -28.00 6.83 -6.68
CA SER A 258 -28.70 5.60 -7.03
C SER A 258 -30.11 5.85 -7.57
N GLY A 259 -30.59 4.96 -8.44
CA GLY A 259 -31.96 4.96 -8.94
C GLY A 259 -32.27 3.73 -9.77
N ASP A 260 -33.54 3.42 -9.97
CA ASP A 260 -34.04 2.31 -10.79
C ASP A 260 -34.35 2.74 -12.22
N THR A 261 -34.48 4.05 -12.44
CA THR A 261 -34.87 4.63 -13.73
C THR A 261 -34.02 5.83 -14.08
N GLN A 262 -33.95 6.16 -15.38
CA GLN A 262 -33.28 7.36 -15.87
C GLN A 262 -33.78 8.62 -15.16
N THR A 263 -35.10 8.75 -14.96
CA THR A 263 -35.70 9.90 -14.28
C THR A 263 -35.21 10.04 -12.84
N GLN A 264 -35.17 8.94 -12.08
CA GLN A 264 -34.68 8.95 -10.70
C GLN A 264 -33.21 9.34 -10.62
N LEU A 265 -32.37 8.83 -11.54
CA LEU A 265 -30.95 9.19 -11.61
C LEU A 265 -30.77 10.68 -11.95
N LEU A 266 -31.54 11.23 -12.91
CA LEU A 266 -31.52 12.65 -13.23
C LEU A 266 -31.97 13.52 -12.05
N THR A 267 -33.01 13.09 -11.32
CA THR A 267 -33.44 13.76 -10.09
C THR A 267 -32.34 13.76 -9.04
N ALA A 268 -31.65 12.63 -8.83
CA ALA A 268 -30.55 12.54 -7.87
C ALA A 268 -29.37 13.46 -8.26
N LEU A 269 -29.01 13.51 -9.55
CA LEU A 269 -27.98 14.41 -10.08
C LEU A 269 -28.31 15.89 -9.84
N HIS A 270 -29.53 16.31 -10.16
CA HIS A 270 -29.98 17.68 -9.88
C HIS A 270 -30.04 17.98 -8.39
N GLY A 271 -30.48 17.02 -7.57
CA GLY A 271 -30.53 17.15 -6.11
C GLY A 271 -29.14 17.38 -5.51
N LEU A 272 -28.13 16.60 -5.94
CA LEU A 272 -26.75 16.81 -5.50
C LEU A 272 -26.22 18.19 -5.94
N ASN A 273 -26.48 18.60 -7.18
CA ASN A 273 -26.07 19.92 -7.66
C ASN A 273 -26.66 21.06 -6.81
N GLN A 274 -27.95 20.96 -6.45
CA GLN A 274 -28.60 21.92 -5.55
C GLN A 274 -28.00 21.90 -4.15
N ALA A 275 -27.73 20.71 -3.59
CA ALA A 275 -27.12 20.58 -2.27
C ALA A 275 -25.72 21.20 -2.20
N LEU A 276 -24.93 21.09 -3.28
CA LEU A 276 -23.60 21.71 -3.38
C LEU A 276 -23.66 23.23 -3.58
N GLN A 277 -24.74 23.77 -4.16
CA GLN A 277 -24.93 25.21 -4.37
C GLN A 277 -25.53 25.94 -3.17
N ALA A 278 -26.44 25.29 -2.45
CA ALA A 278 -27.08 25.85 -1.28
C ALA A 278 -26.07 25.89 -0.13
N LYS A 279 -25.31 27.00 0.05
CA LYS A 279 -24.24 27.21 1.06
C LYS A 279 -24.30 26.17 2.20
N PRO A 280 -23.74 24.96 2.01
CA PRO A 280 -24.06 23.89 2.91
C PRO A 280 -23.12 23.97 4.11
N GLY A 281 -23.31 23.07 5.07
CA GLY A 281 -22.18 22.65 5.90
C GLY A 281 -21.00 22.19 5.03
N SER A 282 -19.91 21.74 5.66
CA SER A 282 -18.74 21.24 4.93
C SER A 282 -19.13 20.26 3.81
N VAL A 283 -18.54 20.38 2.61
CA VAL A 283 -18.74 19.42 1.49
C VAL A 283 -18.51 17.98 1.93
N LEU A 284 -17.64 17.79 2.93
CA LEU A 284 -17.36 16.50 3.56
C LEU A 284 -18.60 15.89 4.23
N SER A 285 -19.42 16.72 4.90
CA SER A 285 -20.67 16.26 5.52
C SER A 285 -21.68 15.81 4.46
N VAL A 286 -21.81 16.58 3.37
CA VAL A 286 -22.69 16.21 2.24
C VAL A 286 -22.23 14.89 1.62
N MET A 287 -20.91 14.71 1.46
CA MET A 287 -20.33 13.49 0.92
C MET A 287 -20.55 12.28 1.84
N ARG A 288 -20.31 12.44 3.14
CA ARG A 288 -20.55 11.40 4.14
C ARG A 288 -22.02 10.97 4.14
N ASP A 289 -22.93 11.93 4.22
CA ASP A 289 -24.37 11.64 4.30
C ASP A 289 -24.86 10.98 3.01
N ASN A 290 -24.28 11.34 1.85
CA ASN A 290 -24.53 10.67 0.58
C ASN A 290 -24.10 9.19 0.60
N LEU A 291 -22.91 8.87 1.11
CA LEU A 291 -22.42 7.49 1.20
C LEU A 291 -23.26 6.65 2.17
N ILE A 292 -23.61 7.21 3.34
CA ILE A 292 -24.50 6.55 4.31
C ILE A 292 -25.87 6.27 3.69
N ALA A 293 -26.43 7.23 2.95
CA ALA A 293 -27.71 7.05 2.26
C ALA A 293 -27.62 5.96 1.18
N PHE A 294 -26.48 5.85 0.50
CA PHE A 294 -26.26 4.79 -0.48
C PHE A 294 -26.18 3.40 0.17
N GLU A 295 -25.59 3.24 1.36
CA GLU A 295 -25.57 1.93 2.04
C GLU A 295 -26.97 1.37 2.34
N GLN A 296 -27.99 2.24 2.36
CA GLN A 296 -29.39 1.86 2.60
C GLN A 296 -30.18 1.62 1.30
N THR A 297 -29.56 1.74 0.12
CA THR A 297 -30.26 1.60 -1.18
C THR A 297 -30.05 0.25 -1.82
N ASN A 298 -31.12 -0.32 -2.38
CA ASN A 298 -31.09 -1.52 -3.22
C ASN A 298 -31.43 -1.23 -4.69
N ALA A 299 -31.31 0.03 -5.11
CA ALA A 299 -31.70 0.42 -6.46
C ALA A 299 -30.89 -0.33 -7.54
N CYS A 300 -31.42 -0.43 -8.76
CA CYS A 300 -30.77 -1.17 -9.84
C CYS A 300 -29.46 -0.50 -10.30
N TYR A 301 -29.42 0.84 -10.38
CA TYR A 301 -28.30 1.57 -10.95
C TYR A 301 -27.62 2.50 -9.95
N ALA A 302 -26.31 2.63 -10.09
CA ALA A 302 -25.50 3.60 -9.35
C ALA A 302 -24.62 4.39 -10.32
N ILE A 303 -24.57 5.70 -10.12
CA ILE A 303 -23.63 6.63 -10.74
C ILE A 303 -22.58 6.95 -9.69
N THR A 304 -21.31 6.85 -10.04
CA THR A 304 -20.22 7.43 -9.24
C THR A 304 -19.71 8.69 -9.88
N LEU A 305 -19.58 9.77 -9.12
CA LEU A 305 -18.98 11.03 -9.55
C LEU A 305 -17.69 11.28 -8.78
N GLN A 306 -16.62 11.67 -9.48
CA GLN A 306 -15.32 11.99 -8.88
C GLN A 306 -14.81 13.34 -9.37
N ALA A 307 -14.32 14.17 -8.45
CA ALA A 307 -13.73 15.45 -8.81
C ALA A 307 -12.72 15.95 -7.76
N SER A 308 -11.86 16.88 -8.17
CA SER A 308 -10.84 17.45 -7.29
C SER A 308 -11.28 18.70 -6.51
N SER A 309 -12.51 19.15 -6.71
CA SER A 309 -13.11 20.30 -6.03
C SER A 309 -14.61 20.37 -6.31
N VAL A 310 -15.34 21.21 -5.57
CA VAL A 310 -16.78 21.45 -5.83
C VAL A 310 -17.01 22.02 -7.23
N ALA A 311 -16.14 22.93 -7.70
CA ALA A 311 -16.26 23.49 -9.04
C ALA A 311 -16.06 22.43 -10.14
N ALA A 312 -15.08 21.53 -9.97
CA ALA A 312 -14.89 20.41 -10.88
C ALA A 312 -16.06 19.41 -10.80
N MET A 313 -16.64 19.19 -9.61
CA MET A 313 -17.81 18.33 -9.43
C MET A 313 -19.03 18.85 -10.18
N GLN A 314 -19.23 20.17 -10.23
CA GLN A 314 -20.32 20.78 -11.02
C GLN A 314 -20.17 20.48 -12.52
N LEU A 315 -18.95 20.48 -13.05
CA LEU A 315 -18.69 20.10 -14.44
C LEU A 315 -18.99 18.61 -14.70
N GLU A 316 -18.57 17.73 -13.78
CA GLU A 316 -18.85 16.29 -13.86
C GLU A 316 -20.36 16.00 -13.80
N LEU A 317 -21.09 16.72 -12.94
CA LEU A 317 -22.56 16.66 -12.87
C LEU A 317 -23.20 17.04 -14.21
N SER A 318 -22.82 18.19 -14.79
CA SER A 318 -23.35 18.61 -16.09
C SER A 318 -23.06 17.59 -17.20
N ALA A 319 -21.83 17.08 -17.25
CA ALA A 319 -21.42 16.09 -18.25
C ALA A 319 -22.20 14.76 -18.10
N MET A 320 -22.40 14.29 -16.87
CA MET A 320 -23.17 13.08 -16.59
C MET A 320 -24.66 13.25 -16.94
N ILE A 321 -25.27 14.40 -16.61
CA ILE A 321 -26.66 14.71 -16.96
C ILE A 321 -26.87 14.66 -18.48
N GLU A 322 -25.94 15.21 -19.26
CA GLU A 322 -26.03 15.20 -20.72
C GLU A 322 -25.82 13.80 -21.30
N ALA A 323 -24.90 13.02 -20.74
CA ALA A 323 -24.57 11.69 -21.23
C ALA A 323 -25.64 10.63 -20.89
N LEU A 324 -26.26 10.73 -19.71
CA LEU A 324 -27.10 9.68 -19.14
C LEU A 324 -28.21 9.17 -20.09
N PRO A 325 -29.02 10.03 -20.75
CA PRO A 325 -30.05 9.54 -21.67
C PRO A 325 -29.50 8.74 -22.86
N LYS A 326 -28.30 9.07 -23.35
CA LYS A 326 -27.66 8.37 -24.47
C LYS A 326 -27.13 7.00 -24.03
N VAL A 327 -26.66 6.89 -22.79
CA VAL A 327 -26.10 5.66 -22.22
C VAL A 327 -27.19 4.66 -21.86
N MET A 328 -28.35 5.14 -21.42
CA MET A 328 -29.51 4.31 -21.07
C MET A 328 -30.42 3.99 -22.26
N SER A 329 -30.15 4.51 -23.46
CA SER A 329 -30.99 4.23 -24.63
C SER A 329 -30.86 2.78 -25.09
N GLN A 330 -31.97 2.19 -25.55
CA GLN A 330 -32.05 0.78 -25.97
C GLN A 330 -31.53 0.53 -27.39
N ASP A 331 -31.16 1.57 -28.14
CA ASP A 331 -30.92 1.50 -29.58
C ASP A 331 -29.63 0.80 -30.01
N GLY A 332 -28.83 0.27 -29.07
CA GLY A 332 -27.65 -0.57 -29.35
C GLY A 332 -26.48 0.12 -30.07
N GLN A 333 -26.66 1.34 -30.58
CA GLN A 333 -25.62 2.12 -31.28
C GLN A 333 -24.66 2.84 -30.32
N ASN A 334 -25.06 3.08 -29.07
CA ASN A 334 -24.27 3.80 -28.08
C ASN A 334 -23.61 2.87 -27.06
N SER A 335 -22.47 3.29 -26.52
CA SER A 335 -21.82 2.63 -25.39
C SER A 335 -22.77 2.59 -24.19
N SER A 336 -23.01 1.41 -23.62
CA SER A 336 -23.80 1.25 -22.39
C SER A 336 -23.07 1.71 -21.12
N GLN A 337 -21.90 2.32 -21.28
CA GLN A 337 -21.09 2.88 -20.20
C GLN A 337 -20.61 4.29 -20.54
N TYR A 338 -20.43 5.11 -19.52
CA TYR A 338 -19.84 6.44 -19.58
C TYR A 338 -18.77 6.58 -18.51
N LYS A 339 -17.61 7.14 -18.89
CA LYS A 339 -16.43 7.30 -18.03
C LYS A 339 -15.74 8.62 -18.33
N THR A 340 -15.38 9.38 -17.29
CA THR A 340 -14.59 10.62 -17.43
C THR A 340 -13.12 10.40 -17.04
N PRO A 341 -12.18 11.26 -17.48
CA PRO A 341 -10.79 11.19 -17.03
C PRO A 341 -10.62 11.33 -15.51
N ALA A 342 -11.50 12.12 -14.87
CA ALA A 342 -11.53 12.31 -13.42
C ALA A 342 -11.87 11.02 -12.67
N GLY A 343 -12.69 10.15 -13.28
CA GLY A 343 -13.06 8.86 -12.70
C GLY A 343 -14.57 8.67 -12.50
N SER A 344 -15.39 9.67 -12.82
CA SER A 344 -16.84 9.51 -12.82
C SER A 344 -17.25 8.40 -13.79
N TYR A 345 -18.20 7.58 -13.37
CA TYR A 345 -18.57 6.36 -14.08
C TYR A 345 -20.06 6.05 -13.93
N PHE A 346 -20.65 5.55 -15.00
CA PHE A 346 -21.99 4.97 -15.03
C PHE A 346 -22.05 3.84 -16.04
N THR A 347 -22.82 2.79 -15.73
CA THR A 347 -23.17 1.72 -16.67
C THR A 347 -24.67 1.42 -16.61
N ALA A 348 -25.30 1.32 -17.77
CA ALA A 348 -26.68 0.85 -17.92
C ALA A 348 -26.79 -0.68 -17.89
N LYS A 349 -25.65 -1.39 -17.81
CA LYS A 349 -25.57 -2.86 -17.66
C LYS A 349 -24.65 -3.21 -16.48
N PRO A 350 -25.10 -3.05 -15.23
CA PRO A 350 -24.37 -3.53 -14.05
C PRO A 350 -24.04 -5.03 -14.19
N LEU A 351 -22.86 -5.44 -13.73
CA LEU A 351 -22.33 -6.81 -13.92
C LEU A 351 -21.93 -7.49 -12.60
N GLY A 352 -22.05 -6.79 -11.48
CA GLY A 352 -21.51 -7.20 -10.18
C GLY A 352 -22.56 -7.61 -9.16
N ASN A 353 -23.86 -7.59 -9.50
CA ASN A 353 -24.87 -8.03 -8.55
C ASN A 353 -24.77 -9.55 -8.31
N VAL A 354 -25.15 -10.00 -7.11
CA VAL A 354 -25.02 -11.39 -6.65
C VAL A 354 -25.76 -12.38 -7.57
N GLU A 355 -26.87 -11.96 -8.17
CA GLU A 355 -27.66 -12.79 -9.08
C GLU A 355 -26.95 -13.06 -10.41
N THR A 356 -26.18 -12.10 -10.90
CA THR A 356 -25.48 -12.25 -12.19
C THR A 356 -24.17 -13.00 -12.04
N ALA A 357 -23.45 -12.81 -10.93
CA ALA A 357 -22.10 -13.32 -10.68
C ALA A 357 -21.10 -13.06 -11.85
N GLY A 358 -19.82 -13.26 -11.61
CA GLY A 358 -18.76 -13.10 -12.61
C GLY A 358 -17.71 -12.05 -12.27
N LEU A 359 -17.64 -11.59 -11.01
CA LEU A 359 -16.51 -10.81 -10.54
C LEU A 359 -15.26 -11.70 -10.55
N THR A 360 -14.25 -11.28 -11.30
CA THR A 360 -13.07 -12.09 -11.58
C THR A 360 -11.82 -11.35 -11.16
N PHE A 361 -11.07 -11.87 -10.20
CA PHE A 361 -9.75 -11.36 -9.88
C PHE A 361 -8.73 -11.85 -10.90
N VAL A 362 -7.95 -10.91 -11.45
CA VAL A 362 -6.95 -11.17 -12.49
C VAL A 362 -5.58 -10.75 -11.99
N TYR A 363 -4.66 -11.70 -11.96
CA TYR A 363 -3.32 -11.52 -11.42
C TYR A 363 -2.30 -11.32 -12.55
N PRO A 364 -1.49 -10.24 -12.54
CA PRO A 364 -0.52 -9.94 -13.60
C PRO A 364 0.75 -10.79 -13.52
N GLY A 365 1.54 -10.74 -14.59
CA GLY A 365 2.89 -11.31 -14.61
C GLY A 365 3.95 -10.43 -13.95
N VAL A 366 5.21 -10.87 -14.00
CA VAL A 366 6.39 -10.21 -13.39
C VAL A 366 6.67 -8.76 -13.83
N GLY A 367 5.99 -8.29 -14.88
CA GLY A 367 6.35 -7.05 -15.57
C GLY A 367 5.75 -5.75 -15.05
N THR A 368 4.91 -5.79 -14.02
CA THR A 368 4.08 -4.66 -13.61
C THR A 368 4.65 -3.81 -12.47
N VAL A 369 5.69 -4.28 -11.79
CA VAL A 369 6.29 -3.53 -10.67
C VAL A 369 7.05 -2.29 -11.16
N TYR A 370 7.09 -1.25 -10.33
CA TYR A 370 7.79 0.00 -10.62
C TYR A 370 8.27 0.67 -9.33
N ALA A 371 9.26 1.55 -9.47
CA ALA A 371 9.82 2.33 -8.36
C ALA A 371 8.72 3.11 -7.61
N ASP A 372 8.79 3.12 -6.29
CA ASP A 372 7.87 3.81 -5.40
C ASP A 372 6.38 3.41 -5.47
N MET A 373 6.06 2.23 -6.01
CA MET A 373 4.68 1.72 -5.94
C MET A 373 4.19 1.65 -4.48
N PHE A 374 2.94 2.02 -4.22
CA PHE A 374 2.29 1.93 -2.91
C PHE A 374 2.95 2.71 -1.77
N SER A 375 3.75 3.73 -2.09
CA SER A 375 4.55 4.45 -1.08
C SER A 375 3.71 5.11 0.01
N GLU A 376 2.45 5.46 -0.26
CA GLU A 376 1.58 6.14 0.72
C GLU A 376 0.41 5.29 1.23
N LEU A 377 0.17 4.08 0.69
CA LEU A 377 -1.03 3.28 1.00
C LEU A 377 -1.14 2.97 2.50
N HIS A 378 -0.02 2.74 3.19
CA HIS A 378 0.01 2.45 4.64
C HIS A 378 -0.57 3.56 5.50
N ARG A 379 -0.58 4.80 5.01
CA ARG A 379 -1.13 5.96 5.74
C ARG A 379 -2.65 5.96 5.74
N TYR A 380 -3.26 5.28 4.78
CA TYR A 380 -4.71 5.13 4.64
C TYR A 380 -5.19 3.82 5.25
N PHE A 381 -4.36 2.77 5.20
CA PHE A 381 -4.67 1.43 5.72
C PHE A 381 -3.58 0.92 6.70
N PRO A 382 -3.31 1.62 7.82
CA PRO A 382 -2.21 1.26 8.72
C PRO A 382 -2.41 -0.10 9.40
N SER A 383 -3.66 -0.45 9.73
CA SER A 383 -4.03 -1.74 10.33
C SER A 383 -3.76 -2.92 9.40
N LEU A 384 -4.00 -2.75 8.10
CA LEU A 384 -3.68 -3.74 7.07
C LEU A 384 -2.17 -3.98 7.03
N TYR A 385 -1.38 -2.93 6.85
CA TYR A 385 0.09 -3.05 6.79
C TYR A 385 0.67 -3.66 8.07
N SER A 386 0.18 -3.25 9.24
CA SER A 386 0.64 -3.81 10.51
C SER A 386 0.27 -5.29 10.69
N ARG A 387 -0.85 -5.73 10.14
CA ARG A 387 -1.24 -7.14 10.13
C ARG A 387 -0.34 -7.94 9.20
N LEU A 388 -0.11 -7.45 7.98
CA LEU A 388 0.79 -8.09 7.03
C LEU A 388 2.23 -8.20 7.53
N GLU A 389 2.76 -7.14 8.16
CA GLU A 389 4.08 -7.14 8.82
C GLU A 389 4.18 -8.17 9.96
N ARG A 390 3.06 -8.50 10.61
CA ARG A 390 3.03 -9.48 11.70
C ARG A 390 2.93 -10.92 11.18
N GLU A 391 2.19 -11.09 10.09
CA GLU A 391 1.90 -12.39 9.48
C GLU A 391 3.06 -12.89 8.61
N GLY A 392 3.91 -12.00 8.10
CA GLY A 392 5.10 -12.39 7.34
C GLY A 392 6.08 -11.26 7.06
N ASP A 393 7.10 -11.57 6.27
CA ASP A 393 8.16 -10.62 5.91
C ASP A 393 7.69 -9.63 4.83
N LEU A 394 6.97 -8.60 5.26
CA LEU A 394 6.43 -7.54 4.40
C LEU A 394 7.54 -6.77 3.66
N LYS A 395 8.73 -6.62 4.27
CA LYS A 395 9.88 -5.94 3.66
C LYS A 395 10.37 -6.71 2.43
N SER A 396 10.65 -8.00 2.62
CA SER A 396 11.14 -8.85 1.54
C SER A 396 10.06 -9.14 0.51
N MET A 397 8.80 -9.29 0.93
CA MET A 397 7.66 -9.50 0.03
C MET A 397 7.50 -8.36 -1.00
N LEU A 398 7.74 -7.11 -0.60
CA LEU A 398 7.66 -5.95 -1.49
C LEU A 398 9.01 -5.56 -2.11
N GLN A 399 10.11 -6.29 -1.83
CA GLN A 399 11.47 -5.92 -2.22
C GLN A 399 11.76 -4.44 -1.90
N ALA A 400 11.42 -4.04 -0.67
CA ALA A 400 11.30 -2.62 -0.32
C ALA A 400 12.61 -1.83 -0.50
N ASP A 401 13.77 -2.46 -0.28
CA ASP A 401 15.07 -1.79 -0.42
C ASP A 401 15.31 -1.33 -1.88
N ASP A 402 14.88 -2.12 -2.86
CA ASP A 402 15.02 -1.81 -4.29
C ASP A 402 13.88 -0.94 -4.82
N ILE A 403 12.63 -1.22 -4.40
CA ILE A 403 11.44 -0.47 -4.83
C ILE A 403 11.49 0.98 -4.38
N TYR A 404 11.96 1.24 -3.15
CA TYR A 404 12.07 2.58 -2.59
C TYR A 404 13.51 3.11 -2.60
N HIS A 405 14.38 2.54 -3.44
CA HIS A 405 15.74 3.02 -3.62
C HIS A 405 15.78 4.45 -4.16
N LEU A 406 16.81 5.23 -3.79
CA LEU A 406 16.96 6.62 -4.23
C LEU A 406 17.32 6.73 -5.71
N ASP A 407 18.15 5.83 -6.24
CA ASP A 407 18.35 5.71 -7.69
C ASP A 407 17.16 4.97 -8.34
N ALA A 408 16.35 5.71 -9.10
CA ALA A 408 15.18 5.21 -9.82
C ALA A 408 15.50 4.11 -10.87
N LYS A 409 16.78 3.85 -11.16
CA LYS A 409 17.22 2.75 -12.05
C LYS A 409 17.29 1.39 -11.37
N VAL A 410 17.30 1.34 -10.03
CA VAL A 410 17.44 0.07 -9.28
C VAL A 410 16.22 -0.81 -9.45
N ALA A 411 15.01 -0.33 -9.14
CA ALA A 411 13.80 -1.14 -9.26
C ALA A 411 13.58 -1.74 -10.67
N PRO A 412 13.74 -1.00 -11.80
CA PRO A 412 13.65 -1.58 -13.14
C PRO A 412 14.75 -2.60 -13.49
N ALA A 413 15.88 -2.57 -12.78
CA ALA A 413 17.04 -3.44 -13.02
C ALA A 413 17.10 -4.65 -12.07
N MET A 414 16.11 -4.81 -11.18
CA MET A 414 16.03 -5.96 -10.28
C MET A 414 16.12 -7.29 -11.06
N PRO A 415 16.80 -8.31 -10.49
CA PRO A 415 16.78 -9.67 -11.01
C PRO A 415 15.36 -10.22 -11.16
N LEU A 416 15.21 -11.25 -11.99
CA LEU A 416 13.90 -11.86 -12.27
C LEU A 416 13.18 -12.35 -11.01
N GLY A 417 13.93 -12.97 -10.08
CA GLY A 417 13.39 -13.47 -8.81
C GLY A 417 12.80 -12.33 -7.96
N ASP A 418 13.54 -11.23 -7.80
CA ASP A 418 13.10 -10.09 -6.99
C ASP A 418 11.90 -9.37 -7.64
N LEU A 419 11.91 -9.20 -8.97
CA LEU A 419 10.74 -8.71 -9.70
C LEU A 419 9.52 -9.62 -9.47
N ALA A 420 9.71 -10.94 -9.43
CA ALA A 420 8.63 -11.89 -9.22
C ALA A 420 8.08 -11.81 -7.79
N ILE A 421 8.96 -11.74 -6.80
CA ILE A 421 8.60 -11.57 -5.38
C ILE A 421 7.79 -10.28 -5.20
N ALA A 422 8.30 -9.14 -5.68
CA ALA A 422 7.62 -7.86 -5.59
C ALA A 422 6.26 -7.86 -6.32
N GLY A 423 6.15 -8.56 -7.46
CA GLY A 423 4.90 -8.70 -8.22
C GLY A 423 3.84 -9.54 -7.49
N VAL A 424 4.26 -10.67 -6.91
CA VAL A 424 3.40 -11.50 -6.04
C VAL A 424 2.97 -10.69 -4.81
N GLY A 425 3.92 -10.02 -4.15
CA GLY A 425 3.67 -9.18 -2.98
C GLY A 425 2.70 -8.03 -3.24
N SER A 426 2.82 -7.36 -4.39
CA SER A 426 1.89 -6.33 -4.84
C SER A 426 0.47 -6.87 -4.97
N SER A 427 0.35 -8.03 -5.61
CA SER A 427 -0.94 -8.69 -5.82
C SER A 427 -1.57 -9.14 -4.50
N TYR A 428 -0.74 -9.66 -3.59
CA TYR A 428 -1.14 -10.07 -2.26
C TYR A 428 -1.69 -8.88 -1.46
N LEU A 429 -0.94 -7.77 -1.38
CA LEU A 429 -1.37 -6.55 -0.71
C LEU A 429 -2.70 -6.03 -1.24
N LEU A 430 -2.86 -5.93 -2.57
CA LEU A 430 -4.10 -5.44 -3.18
C LEU A 430 -5.28 -6.40 -2.99
N THR A 431 -5.03 -7.71 -3.00
CA THR A 431 -6.06 -8.72 -2.69
C THR A 431 -6.55 -8.54 -1.25
N GLN A 432 -5.64 -8.45 -0.28
CA GLN A 432 -5.99 -8.24 1.12
C GLN A 432 -6.68 -6.90 1.34
N LEU A 433 -6.27 -5.84 0.63
CA LEU A 433 -6.95 -4.55 0.67
C LEU A 433 -8.42 -4.66 0.24
N LEU A 434 -8.70 -5.23 -0.95
CA LEU A 434 -10.06 -5.34 -1.44
C LEU A 434 -10.93 -6.28 -0.59
N MET A 435 -10.39 -7.44 -0.18
CA MET A 435 -11.14 -8.44 0.59
C MET A 435 -11.37 -8.02 2.04
N GLN A 436 -10.38 -7.41 2.71
CA GLN A 436 -10.45 -7.16 4.15
C GLN A 436 -10.97 -5.76 4.50
N GLU A 437 -10.61 -4.74 3.71
CA GLU A 437 -11.02 -3.36 4.00
C GLU A 437 -12.33 -3.00 3.27
N PHE A 438 -12.54 -3.55 2.06
CA PHE A 438 -13.72 -3.27 1.24
C PHE A 438 -14.70 -4.44 1.13
N ASN A 439 -14.39 -5.61 1.71
CA ASN A 439 -15.25 -6.80 1.68
C ASN A 439 -15.65 -7.24 0.26
N ILE A 440 -14.75 -7.07 -0.72
CA ILE A 440 -14.95 -7.50 -2.10
C ILE A 440 -14.40 -8.91 -2.27
N THR A 441 -15.27 -9.86 -2.61
CA THR A 441 -14.92 -11.27 -2.80
C THR A 441 -15.16 -11.67 -4.27
N PRO A 442 -14.19 -12.32 -4.93
CA PRO A 442 -14.36 -12.73 -6.33
C PRO A 442 -15.15 -14.04 -6.45
N ASP A 443 -15.89 -14.18 -7.56
CA ASP A 443 -16.47 -15.46 -7.98
C ASP A 443 -15.43 -16.33 -8.71
N PHE A 444 -14.50 -15.68 -9.43
CA PHE A 444 -13.47 -16.34 -10.23
C PHE A 444 -12.09 -15.72 -9.96
N ALA A 445 -11.05 -16.52 -10.15
CA ALA A 445 -9.68 -16.01 -10.14
C ALA A 445 -8.87 -16.65 -11.28
N LEU A 446 -8.00 -15.86 -11.91
CA LEU A 446 -7.07 -16.34 -12.93
C LEU A 446 -5.76 -15.56 -12.93
N GLY A 447 -4.70 -16.22 -13.39
CA GLY A 447 -3.35 -15.64 -13.45
C GLY A 447 -2.79 -15.55 -14.87
N TYR A 448 -2.11 -14.45 -15.17
CA TYR A 448 -1.24 -14.30 -16.33
C TYR A 448 0.18 -14.73 -15.95
N SER A 449 0.70 -15.83 -16.50
CA SER A 449 2.08 -16.31 -16.23
C SER A 449 2.30 -16.48 -14.71
N MET A 450 3.33 -15.82 -14.14
CA MET A 450 3.59 -15.71 -12.69
C MET A 450 2.33 -15.38 -11.86
N GLY A 451 1.36 -14.66 -12.43
CA GLY A 451 0.09 -14.34 -11.78
C GLY A 451 -0.67 -15.57 -11.30
N GLU A 452 -0.44 -16.77 -11.84
CA GLU A 452 -1.04 -18.00 -11.31
C GLU A 452 -0.51 -18.30 -9.89
N ALA A 453 0.78 -18.13 -9.63
CA ALA A 453 1.34 -18.25 -8.29
C ALA A 453 0.82 -17.13 -7.37
N SER A 454 0.71 -15.89 -7.87
CA SER A 454 0.13 -14.77 -7.12
C SER A 454 -1.30 -15.06 -6.66
N MET A 455 -2.11 -15.67 -7.52
CA MET A 455 -3.49 -16.06 -7.23
C MET A 455 -3.57 -17.00 -6.03
N TRP A 456 -2.79 -18.08 -6.02
CA TRP A 456 -2.78 -19.07 -4.93
C TRP A 456 -2.24 -18.49 -3.63
N ALA A 457 -1.20 -17.66 -3.71
CA ALA A 457 -0.63 -16.96 -2.55
C ALA A 457 -1.64 -15.99 -1.91
N SER A 458 -2.44 -15.30 -2.72
CA SER A 458 -3.28 -14.19 -2.26
C SER A 458 -4.66 -14.59 -1.75
N LEU A 459 -5.20 -15.72 -2.23
CA LEU A 459 -6.58 -16.13 -1.97
C LEU A 459 -6.70 -17.17 -0.84
N GLY A 460 -5.69 -17.27 0.03
CA GLY A 460 -5.77 -18.13 1.22
C GLY A 460 -5.72 -19.63 0.93
N VAL A 461 -5.04 -20.04 -0.15
CA VAL A 461 -4.86 -21.46 -0.48
C VAL A 461 -3.59 -22.03 0.16
N TRP A 462 -2.46 -21.33 0.03
CA TRP A 462 -1.22 -21.73 0.69
C TRP A 462 -1.20 -21.33 2.17
N ASN A 463 -0.64 -22.21 3.00
CA ASN A 463 -0.52 -21.98 4.44
C ASN A 463 0.47 -20.86 4.76
N ASP A 464 1.68 -20.94 4.18
CA ASP A 464 2.74 -19.94 4.35
C ASP A 464 3.30 -19.55 2.97
N PRO A 465 2.68 -18.56 2.29
CA PRO A 465 3.21 -18.08 1.01
C PRO A 465 4.53 -17.32 1.16
N HIS A 466 4.90 -16.84 2.36
CA HIS A 466 6.15 -16.10 2.58
C HIS A 466 7.38 -17.01 2.51
N ALA A 467 7.23 -18.31 2.76
CA ALA A 467 8.30 -19.30 2.59
C ALA A 467 8.87 -19.35 1.15
N LEU A 468 8.10 -18.89 0.15
CA LEU A 468 8.57 -18.81 -1.23
C LEU A 468 9.51 -17.63 -1.50
N ILE A 469 9.59 -16.63 -0.62
CA ILE A 469 10.42 -15.44 -0.82
C ILE A 469 11.90 -15.84 -0.89
N GLU A 470 12.44 -16.39 0.20
CA GLU A 470 13.84 -16.80 0.28
C GLU A 470 14.18 -17.87 -0.78
N LYS A 471 13.23 -18.80 -1.03
CA LYS A 471 13.37 -19.82 -2.07
C LYS A 471 13.51 -19.17 -3.46
N THR A 472 12.68 -18.20 -3.80
CA THR A 472 12.72 -17.52 -5.12
C THR A 472 14.02 -16.74 -5.33
N GLN A 473 14.61 -16.17 -4.27
CA GLN A 473 15.86 -15.40 -4.36
C GLN A 473 17.08 -16.27 -4.66
N HIS A 474 17.11 -17.50 -4.14
CA HIS A 474 18.33 -18.33 -4.16
C HIS A 474 18.22 -19.57 -5.06
N ASP A 475 17.00 -20.02 -5.38
CA ASP A 475 16.82 -21.27 -6.13
C ASP A 475 17.41 -21.14 -7.55
N PRO A 476 18.21 -22.14 -8.00
CA PRO A 476 18.77 -22.18 -9.35
C PRO A 476 17.73 -21.98 -10.46
N LEU A 477 16.47 -22.37 -10.23
CA LEU A 477 15.36 -22.16 -11.14
C LEU A 477 15.31 -20.69 -11.61
N PHE A 478 15.31 -19.73 -10.67
CA PHE A 478 15.14 -18.30 -10.97
C PHE A 478 16.45 -17.56 -11.23
N THR A 479 17.59 -18.08 -10.77
CA THR A 479 18.90 -17.41 -10.86
C THR A 479 19.74 -17.87 -12.06
N SER A 480 19.54 -19.10 -12.54
CA SER A 480 20.43 -19.69 -13.56
C SER A 480 19.75 -20.60 -14.59
N ALA A 481 18.64 -21.25 -14.26
CA ALA A 481 18.00 -22.21 -15.16
C ALA A 481 17.22 -21.52 -16.28
N ILE A 482 16.30 -20.63 -15.90
CA ILE A 482 15.47 -19.85 -16.84
C ILE A 482 15.89 -18.41 -16.96
N SER A 483 16.89 -17.94 -16.22
CA SER A 483 17.49 -16.61 -16.33
C SER A 483 19.02 -16.71 -16.21
N GLY A 484 19.75 -15.60 -16.20
CA GLY A 484 21.20 -15.62 -16.01
C GLY A 484 21.92 -16.44 -17.09
N GLN A 485 22.52 -17.57 -16.70
CA GLN A 485 23.25 -18.46 -17.61
C GLN A 485 22.35 -19.32 -18.53
N LEU A 486 21.05 -19.36 -18.26
CA LEU A 486 20.05 -20.12 -19.03
C LEU A 486 20.42 -21.60 -19.17
N THR A 487 20.73 -22.28 -18.06
CA THR A 487 21.22 -23.67 -18.08
C THR A 487 20.20 -24.64 -18.70
N ALA A 488 18.89 -24.39 -18.56
CA ALA A 488 17.85 -25.16 -19.22
C ALA A 488 17.93 -25.02 -20.76
N VAL A 489 18.20 -23.80 -21.24
CA VAL A 489 18.39 -23.52 -22.67
C VAL A 489 19.69 -24.16 -23.17
N ARG A 490 20.79 -24.06 -22.41
CA ARG A 490 22.06 -24.73 -22.76
C ARG A 490 21.86 -26.23 -22.91
N LYS A 491 21.15 -26.87 -21.97
CA LYS A 491 20.81 -28.30 -22.03
C LYS A 491 19.97 -28.63 -23.27
N ALA A 492 18.90 -27.89 -23.51
CA ALA A 492 18.03 -28.09 -24.68
C ALA A 492 18.76 -27.89 -26.02
N TRP A 493 19.74 -26.98 -26.07
CA TRP A 493 20.55 -26.71 -27.26
C TRP A 493 21.83 -27.55 -27.33
N GLN A 494 22.04 -28.45 -26.36
CA GLN A 494 23.24 -29.31 -26.25
C GLN A 494 24.55 -28.51 -26.22
N LEU A 495 24.54 -27.37 -25.52
CA LEU A 495 25.70 -26.52 -25.28
C LEU A 495 26.41 -26.91 -23.99
N SER A 496 27.74 -26.87 -24.03
CA SER A 496 28.62 -26.98 -22.88
C SER A 496 28.76 -25.64 -22.13
N ASN A 497 29.47 -25.65 -21.00
CA ASN A 497 29.80 -24.43 -20.26
C ASN A 497 30.88 -23.59 -20.94
N ASP A 498 31.68 -24.20 -21.83
CA ASP A 498 32.76 -23.53 -22.56
C ASP A 498 32.24 -22.84 -23.84
N ASP A 499 31.01 -23.14 -24.26
CA ASP A 499 30.35 -22.47 -25.36
C ASP A 499 29.99 -21.03 -25.02
N ALA A 500 30.07 -20.15 -26.02
CA ALA A 500 29.79 -18.73 -25.90
C ALA A 500 28.41 -18.45 -25.27
N ASP A 501 28.32 -17.33 -24.57
CA ASP A 501 27.11 -16.92 -23.87
C ASP A 501 25.90 -16.78 -24.81
N ILE A 502 24.75 -17.21 -24.29
CA ILE A 502 23.48 -17.11 -25.00
C ILE A 502 23.01 -15.65 -24.97
N VAL A 503 22.98 -15.01 -26.13
CA VAL A 503 22.29 -13.73 -26.29
C VAL A 503 20.79 -13.98 -26.46
N TRP A 504 20.08 -13.98 -25.33
CA TRP A 504 18.63 -14.18 -25.28
C TRP A 504 17.87 -12.86 -25.22
N ASN A 505 16.77 -12.75 -25.96
CA ASN A 505 15.88 -11.60 -25.86
C ASN A 505 14.42 -11.99 -26.12
N SER A 506 13.50 -11.11 -25.72
CA SER A 506 12.06 -11.25 -25.95
C SER A 506 11.51 -10.02 -26.68
N PHE A 507 10.58 -10.25 -27.59
CA PHE A 507 9.96 -9.22 -28.42
C PHE A 507 8.45 -9.33 -28.42
N VAL A 508 7.78 -8.22 -28.10
CA VAL A 508 6.33 -8.07 -28.32
C VAL A 508 6.12 -7.70 -29.79
N VAL A 509 5.37 -8.52 -30.52
CA VAL A 509 5.09 -8.36 -31.94
C VAL A 509 3.59 -8.24 -32.18
N ARG A 510 3.19 -7.29 -33.02
CA ARG A 510 1.79 -7.15 -33.46
C ARG A 510 1.49 -8.10 -34.63
N SER A 511 1.09 -9.31 -34.27
CA SER A 511 0.72 -10.40 -35.16
C SER A 511 -0.19 -11.40 -34.42
N PRO A 512 -1.16 -12.02 -35.12
CA PRO A 512 -1.74 -13.26 -34.61
C PRO A 512 -0.70 -14.39 -34.61
N SER A 513 -1.00 -15.52 -33.95
CA SER A 513 -0.03 -16.60 -33.73
C SER A 513 0.24 -17.44 -34.98
N GLU A 514 -0.74 -17.64 -35.86
CA GLU A 514 -0.64 -18.59 -36.97
C GLU A 514 0.52 -18.26 -37.95
N PRO A 515 0.77 -16.99 -38.33
CA PRO A 515 1.93 -16.65 -39.17
C PRO A 515 3.27 -16.88 -38.48
N ILE A 516 3.33 -16.76 -37.15
CA ILE A 516 4.54 -17.04 -36.36
C ILE A 516 4.77 -18.55 -36.35
N GLU A 517 3.76 -19.32 -35.95
CA GLU A 517 3.80 -20.78 -35.87
C GLU A 517 4.20 -21.44 -37.19
N THR A 518 3.69 -20.92 -38.31
CA THR A 518 4.04 -21.41 -39.65
C THR A 518 5.53 -21.29 -39.97
N LEU A 519 6.19 -20.23 -39.47
CA LEU A 519 7.59 -19.93 -39.76
C LEU A 519 8.57 -20.47 -38.71
N LEU A 520 8.11 -20.70 -37.47
CA LEU A 520 8.95 -21.18 -36.36
C LEU A 520 9.82 -22.41 -36.69
N PRO A 521 9.39 -23.42 -37.48
CA PRO A 521 10.24 -24.55 -37.82
C PRO A 521 11.57 -24.19 -38.50
N GLU A 522 11.66 -23.01 -39.13
CA GLU A 522 12.89 -22.51 -39.75
C GLU A 522 13.85 -21.84 -38.75
N PHE A 523 13.37 -21.54 -37.54
CA PHE A 523 14.09 -20.80 -36.50
C PHE A 523 14.09 -21.61 -35.19
N PRO A 524 14.88 -22.71 -35.11
CA PRO A 524 14.81 -23.68 -34.01
C PRO A 524 15.17 -23.14 -32.61
N ARG A 525 15.72 -21.91 -32.53
CA ARG A 525 16.07 -21.21 -31.28
C ARG A 525 15.20 -19.98 -31.03
N ALA A 526 14.13 -19.79 -31.81
CA ALA A 526 13.07 -18.83 -31.54
C ALA A 526 11.80 -19.57 -31.12
N TYR A 527 11.07 -19.00 -30.17
CA TYR A 527 9.88 -19.61 -29.59
C TYR A 527 8.73 -18.61 -29.56
N LEU A 528 7.50 -19.08 -29.79
CA LEU A 528 6.29 -18.36 -29.44
C LEU A 528 6.02 -18.58 -27.94
N ALA A 529 6.31 -17.57 -27.13
CA ALA A 529 6.19 -17.67 -25.68
C ALA A 529 4.78 -17.35 -25.20
N ILE A 530 4.14 -16.31 -25.76
CA ILE A 530 2.82 -15.85 -25.28
C ILE A 530 1.93 -15.42 -26.45
N ILE A 531 0.65 -15.79 -26.40
CA ILE A 531 -0.43 -15.33 -27.28
C ILE A 531 -1.37 -14.43 -26.47
N GLN A 532 -1.55 -13.18 -26.88
CA GLN A 532 -2.28 -12.16 -26.11
C GLN A 532 -2.99 -11.14 -27.01
N GLY A 533 -4.06 -11.59 -27.66
CA GLY A 533 -4.94 -10.80 -28.52
C GLY A 533 -4.32 -10.57 -29.89
N ASP A 534 -4.24 -9.30 -30.31
CA ASP A 534 -3.61 -8.91 -31.59
C ASP A 534 -2.08 -8.82 -31.52
N THR A 535 -1.50 -9.26 -30.39
CA THR A 535 -0.05 -9.32 -30.16
C THR A 535 0.40 -10.67 -29.63
N CYS A 536 1.63 -11.03 -29.95
CA CYS A 536 2.32 -12.20 -29.40
C CYS A 536 3.66 -11.78 -28.79
N VAL A 537 4.22 -12.62 -27.93
CA VAL A 537 5.59 -12.51 -27.44
C VAL A 537 6.41 -13.64 -28.04
N ILE A 538 7.46 -13.28 -28.77
CA ILE A 538 8.50 -14.23 -29.19
C ILE A 538 9.70 -14.10 -28.26
N ALA A 539 10.34 -15.21 -27.91
CA ALA A 539 11.53 -15.23 -27.08
C ALA A 539 12.51 -16.28 -27.61
N GLY A 540 13.81 -16.09 -27.38
CA GLY A 540 14.81 -17.02 -27.88
C GLY A 540 16.17 -16.36 -28.12
N CYS A 541 16.97 -17.02 -28.96
CA CYS A 541 18.19 -16.44 -29.51
C CYS A 541 17.85 -15.15 -30.25
N GLU A 542 18.47 -14.02 -29.84
CA GLU A 542 18.14 -12.69 -30.36
C GLU A 542 18.25 -12.63 -31.90
N THR A 543 19.30 -13.23 -32.47
CA THR A 543 19.52 -13.27 -33.91
C THR A 543 18.36 -13.96 -34.63
N GLN A 544 17.97 -15.17 -34.20
CA GLN A 544 16.89 -15.90 -34.85
C GLN A 544 15.52 -15.23 -34.66
N CYS A 545 15.25 -14.64 -33.49
CA CYS A 545 14.05 -13.84 -33.30
C CYS A 545 13.99 -12.65 -34.28
N ARG A 546 15.11 -11.95 -34.49
CA ARG A 546 15.19 -10.83 -35.44
C ARG A 546 15.06 -11.28 -36.90
N GLU A 547 15.63 -12.42 -37.26
CA GLU A 547 15.46 -13.02 -38.59
C GLU A 547 14.01 -13.43 -38.85
N LEU A 548 13.35 -14.06 -37.88
CA LEU A 548 11.92 -14.38 -37.93
C LEU A 548 11.07 -13.11 -38.13
N LEU A 549 11.30 -12.07 -37.33
CA LEU A 549 10.61 -10.78 -37.49
C LEU A 549 10.84 -10.15 -38.87
N THR A 550 12.07 -10.24 -39.38
CA THR A 550 12.43 -9.74 -40.72
C THR A 550 11.70 -10.51 -41.81
N LYS A 551 11.65 -11.85 -41.71
CA LYS A 551 10.92 -12.72 -42.64
C LYS A 551 9.41 -12.45 -42.61
N MET A 552 8.85 -12.22 -41.43
CA MET A 552 7.46 -11.79 -41.24
C MET A 552 7.18 -10.36 -41.73
N LYS A 553 8.23 -9.56 -42.00
CA LYS A 553 8.14 -8.12 -42.29
C LYS A 553 7.42 -7.35 -41.17
N LYS A 554 7.70 -7.72 -39.91
CA LYS A 554 7.12 -7.12 -38.72
C LYS A 554 8.20 -6.48 -37.85
N ARG A 555 7.81 -5.46 -37.09
CA ARG A 555 8.65 -4.88 -36.03
C ARG A 555 8.27 -5.50 -34.70
N GLY A 556 9.27 -5.99 -33.96
CA GLY A 556 9.14 -6.36 -32.56
C GLY A 556 9.62 -5.23 -31.65
N ILE A 557 8.91 -5.00 -30.54
CA ILE A 557 9.36 -4.13 -29.46
C ILE A 557 10.10 -5.02 -28.48
N ALA A 558 11.39 -4.79 -28.28
CA ALA A 558 12.19 -5.55 -27.32
C ALA A 558 11.64 -5.32 -25.90
N ALA A 559 11.31 -6.41 -25.22
CA ALA A 559 10.94 -6.39 -23.81
C ALA A 559 12.18 -6.48 -22.90
N ASN A 560 13.34 -6.87 -23.45
CA ASN A 560 14.64 -7.00 -22.77
C ASN A 560 14.57 -7.85 -21.49
N ARG A 561 13.64 -8.81 -21.43
CA ARG A 561 13.57 -9.77 -20.34
C ARG A 561 14.33 -11.02 -20.74
N VAL A 562 15.39 -11.31 -20.00
CA VAL A 562 16.17 -12.54 -20.15
C VAL A 562 15.49 -13.63 -19.34
N THR A 563 14.44 -14.22 -19.92
CA THR A 563 13.80 -15.40 -19.33
C THR A 563 13.37 -16.42 -20.38
N ALA A 564 13.61 -17.70 -20.10
CA ALA A 564 13.19 -18.83 -20.91
C ALA A 564 11.79 -19.38 -20.55
N MET A 565 11.06 -18.74 -19.64
CA MET A 565 9.66 -19.13 -19.33
C MET A 565 8.79 -19.17 -20.58
N HIS A 566 7.83 -20.09 -20.59
CA HIS A 566 6.88 -20.35 -21.68
C HIS A 566 7.53 -20.79 -23.01
N THR A 567 8.74 -21.33 -22.95
CA THR A 567 9.44 -21.88 -24.12
C THR A 567 9.77 -23.35 -23.91
N SER A 568 9.92 -24.12 -24.99
CA SER A 568 10.19 -25.54 -24.87
C SER A 568 11.45 -25.91 -24.07
N PRO A 569 12.56 -25.12 -24.06
CA PRO A 569 13.65 -25.35 -23.13
C PRO A 569 13.28 -25.37 -21.64
N ALA A 570 12.25 -24.61 -21.22
CA ALA A 570 11.82 -24.63 -19.83
C ALA A 570 11.21 -25.98 -19.40
N MET A 571 10.84 -26.86 -20.33
CA MET A 571 10.39 -28.22 -20.01
C MET A 571 11.47 -29.06 -19.31
N GLU A 572 12.75 -28.73 -19.48
CA GLU A 572 13.85 -29.36 -18.73
C GLU A 572 13.73 -29.14 -17.21
N GLU A 573 13.04 -28.07 -16.81
CA GLU A 573 12.85 -27.67 -15.42
C GLU A 573 11.46 -28.04 -14.87
N HIS A 574 10.60 -28.71 -15.65
CA HIS A 574 9.20 -28.98 -15.26
C HIS A 574 9.09 -29.67 -13.89
N GLY A 575 9.91 -30.70 -13.65
CA GLY A 575 9.98 -31.39 -12.36
C GLY A 575 10.46 -30.48 -11.21
N ASN A 576 11.46 -29.64 -11.47
CA ASN A 576 11.99 -28.68 -10.49
C ASN A 576 10.94 -27.62 -10.14
N VAL A 577 10.13 -27.18 -11.10
CA VAL A 577 9.01 -26.24 -10.85
C VAL A 577 7.93 -26.91 -9.99
N ILE A 578 7.62 -28.19 -10.22
CA ILE A 578 6.70 -28.95 -9.34
C ILE A 578 7.24 -29.00 -7.91
N GLU A 579 8.50 -29.39 -7.73
CA GLU A 579 9.14 -29.41 -6.40
C GLU A 579 9.18 -28.01 -5.76
N PHE A 580 9.38 -26.97 -6.58
CA PHE A 580 9.38 -25.59 -6.13
C PHE A 580 8.04 -25.21 -5.49
N TYR A 581 6.94 -25.43 -6.22
CA TYR A 581 5.59 -24.98 -5.87
C TYR A 581 4.73 -25.99 -5.11
N THR A 582 5.27 -27.16 -4.75
CA THR A 582 4.59 -28.09 -3.83
C THR A 582 4.59 -27.50 -2.42
N GLN A 583 3.57 -26.70 -2.12
CA GLN A 583 3.41 -25.96 -0.86
C GLN A 583 2.31 -26.56 0.01
N PRO A 584 2.45 -26.56 1.35
CA PRO A 584 1.37 -26.92 2.26
C PRO A 584 0.14 -26.02 2.05
N LEU A 585 -1.03 -26.63 2.03
CA LEU A 585 -2.30 -25.93 1.92
C LEU A 585 -2.85 -25.56 3.30
N ARG A 586 -3.73 -24.56 3.36
CA ARG A 586 -4.53 -24.30 4.57
C ARG A 586 -5.51 -25.43 4.82
N GLU A 587 -5.88 -25.63 6.09
CA GLU A 587 -6.91 -26.59 6.49
C GLU A 587 -8.28 -26.26 5.87
N GLU A 588 -8.60 -24.96 5.82
CA GLU A 588 -9.81 -24.45 5.19
C GLU A 588 -9.46 -23.76 3.88
N LEU A 589 -9.94 -24.34 2.77
CA LEU A 589 -9.77 -23.78 1.43
C LEU A 589 -11.00 -22.94 1.03
N PRO A 590 -10.83 -21.89 0.20
CA PRO A 590 -11.95 -21.14 -0.36
C PRO A 590 -12.88 -22.05 -1.16
N GLN A 591 -14.18 -22.06 -0.79
CA GLN A 591 -15.18 -22.90 -1.46
C GLN A 591 -15.92 -22.16 -2.58
N ASP A 592 -16.07 -20.84 -2.45
CA ASP A 592 -16.91 -20.04 -3.35
C ASP A 592 -16.13 -19.44 -4.54
N ILE A 593 -14.82 -19.65 -4.60
CA ILE A 593 -13.96 -19.11 -5.67
C ILE A 593 -13.65 -20.20 -6.69
N LYS A 594 -13.91 -19.90 -7.96
CA LYS A 594 -13.51 -20.75 -9.09
C LYS A 594 -12.15 -20.34 -9.63
N PHE A 595 -11.16 -21.23 -9.50
CA PHE A 595 -9.80 -20.98 -9.97
C PHE A 595 -9.62 -21.44 -11.42
N ILE A 596 -9.22 -20.55 -12.32
CA ILE A 596 -9.07 -20.85 -13.75
C ILE A 596 -7.58 -20.76 -14.10
N SER A 597 -7.04 -21.85 -14.66
CA SER A 597 -5.64 -21.95 -15.06
C SER A 597 -5.47 -22.16 -16.57
N ALA A 598 -4.42 -21.56 -17.13
CA ALA A 598 -3.99 -21.78 -18.51
C ALA A 598 -3.56 -23.24 -18.77
N ALA A 599 -3.07 -23.96 -17.75
CA ALA A 599 -2.68 -25.36 -17.86
C ALA A 599 -3.85 -26.26 -18.32
N SER A 600 -5.07 -25.91 -17.93
CA SER A 600 -6.30 -26.64 -18.31
C SER A 600 -6.58 -26.60 -19.83
N LEU A 601 -5.92 -25.70 -20.56
CA LEU A 601 -6.09 -25.51 -21.99
C LEU A 601 -5.04 -26.26 -22.84
N LEU A 602 -4.03 -26.86 -22.20
CA LEU A 602 -2.94 -27.57 -22.88
C LEU A 602 -3.34 -28.98 -23.33
N ALA A 603 -4.35 -29.59 -22.69
CA ALA A 603 -4.86 -30.90 -23.06
C ALA A 603 -5.91 -30.81 -24.18
N GLY A 604 -5.91 -31.77 -25.10
CA GLY A 604 -6.92 -31.90 -26.18
C GLY A 604 -8.36 -32.13 -25.72
N ASP A 605 -8.61 -32.14 -24.41
CA ASP A 605 -9.92 -32.18 -23.78
C ASP A 605 -10.22 -30.78 -23.20
N ARG A 606 -10.54 -29.84 -24.09
CA ARG A 606 -10.89 -28.43 -23.79
C ARG A 606 -12.13 -28.37 -22.90
N ARG A 607 -12.00 -28.61 -21.61
CA ARG A 607 -13.08 -28.42 -20.65
C ARG A 607 -12.93 -27.04 -20.04
N ASP A 608 -13.85 -26.14 -20.40
CA ASP A 608 -14.04 -24.85 -19.74
C ASP A 608 -14.58 -25.08 -18.32
N LYS A 609 -13.68 -25.49 -17.42
CA LYS A 609 -13.98 -25.82 -16.03
C LYS A 609 -12.91 -25.24 -15.14
N ALA A 610 -13.32 -24.80 -13.96
CA ALA A 610 -12.39 -24.37 -12.94
C ALA A 610 -11.61 -25.57 -12.39
N VAL A 611 -10.41 -25.31 -11.89
CA VAL A 611 -9.50 -26.30 -11.32
C VAL A 611 -10.18 -27.11 -10.21
N ASN A 612 -10.91 -26.43 -9.32
CA ASN A 612 -11.69 -27.05 -8.24
C ASN A 612 -12.99 -27.73 -8.68
N GLU A 613 -13.44 -27.54 -9.92
CA GLU A 613 -14.57 -28.29 -10.49
C GLU A 613 -14.09 -29.55 -11.23
N ALA A 614 -12.83 -29.55 -11.70
CA ALA A 614 -12.23 -30.68 -12.41
C ALA A 614 -11.72 -31.77 -11.46
N GLY A 615 -11.38 -31.42 -10.22
CA GLY A 615 -10.87 -32.35 -9.21
C GLY A 615 -10.69 -31.70 -7.84
N VAL A 616 -10.16 -32.49 -6.89
CA VAL A 616 -9.82 -32.00 -5.55
C VAL A 616 -8.60 -31.08 -5.65
N ILE A 617 -8.64 -29.93 -4.96
CA ILE A 617 -7.45 -29.11 -4.80
C ILE A 617 -6.49 -29.81 -3.84
N ASP A 618 -5.32 -30.15 -4.33
CA ASP A 618 -4.18 -30.56 -3.53
C ASP A 618 -2.89 -29.84 -3.98
N SER A 619 -1.85 -29.93 -3.15
CA SER A 619 -0.56 -29.27 -3.37
C SER A 619 0.10 -29.68 -4.68
N THR A 620 0.03 -30.97 -5.04
CA THR A 620 0.67 -31.51 -6.24
C THR A 620 -0.03 -31.03 -7.50
N MET A 621 -1.37 -30.97 -7.47
CA MET A 621 -2.17 -30.46 -8.57
C MET A 621 -1.85 -28.98 -8.84
N ILE A 622 -1.81 -28.14 -7.80
CA ILE A 622 -1.44 -26.71 -7.95
C ILE A 622 -0.03 -26.59 -8.53
N ALA A 623 0.94 -27.31 -7.97
CA ALA A 623 2.33 -27.26 -8.43
C ALA A 623 2.47 -27.69 -9.89
N LYS A 624 1.76 -28.77 -10.29
CA LYS A 624 1.71 -29.22 -11.68
C LYS A 624 1.06 -28.20 -12.61
N SER A 625 -0.04 -27.59 -12.19
CA SER A 625 -0.71 -26.51 -12.95
C SER A 625 0.26 -25.35 -13.22
N ILE A 626 0.97 -24.90 -12.19
CA ILE A 626 1.98 -23.84 -12.33
C ILE A 626 3.12 -24.30 -13.25
N ALA A 627 3.64 -25.53 -13.09
CA ALA A 627 4.71 -26.06 -13.94
C ALA A 627 4.29 -26.17 -15.42
N ASP A 628 3.08 -26.65 -15.69
CA ASP A 628 2.51 -26.76 -17.02
C ASP A 628 2.37 -25.37 -17.66
N THR A 629 1.84 -24.37 -16.93
CA THR A 629 1.77 -22.97 -17.40
C THR A 629 3.16 -22.37 -17.60
N PHE A 630 4.11 -22.63 -16.70
CA PHE A 630 5.46 -22.07 -16.70
C PHE A 630 6.29 -22.57 -17.89
N CYS A 631 6.17 -23.84 -18.25
CA CYS A 631 7.01 -24.47 -19.27
C CYS A 631 6.42 -24.43 -20.69
N ASN A 632 5.12 -24.18 -20.85
CA ASN A 632 4.44 -24.15 -22.16
C ASN A 632 4.10 -22.73 -22.61
N THR A 633 3.84 -22.56 -23.92
CA THR A 633 3.33 -21.30 -24.49
C THR A 633 2.07 -20.86 -23.75
N LEU A 634 2.08 -19.65 -23.21
CA LEU A 634 0.91 -19.08 -22.52
C LEU A 634 -0.08 -18.53 -23.55
N ASN A 635 -1.25 -19.15 -23.68
CA ASN A 635 -2.34 -18.60 -24.49
C ASN A 635 -3.33 -17.81 -23.62
N PHE A 636 -3.01 -16.53 -23.37
CA PHE A 636 -3.84 -15.67 -22.55
C PHE A 636 -5.20 -15.36 -23.20
N THR A 637 -5.26 -15.29 -24.53
CA THR A 637 -6.54 -15.13 -25.24
C THR A 637 -7.48 -16.29 -24.97
N ALA A 638 -7.00 -17.52 -25.11
CA ALA A 638 -7.79 -18.71 -24.82
C ALA A 638 -8.21 -18.78 -23.33
N LEU A 639 -7.35 -18.34 -22.41
CA LEU A 639 -7.67 -18.25 -20.98
C LEU A 639 -8.84 -17.30 -20.71
N ILE A 640 -8.82 -16.09 -21.29
CA ILE A 640 -9.92 -15.13 -21.14
C ILE A 640 -11.21 -15.66 -21.76
N HIS A 641 -11.14 -16.28 -22.95
CA HIS A 641 -12.31 -16.88 -23.57
C HIS A 641 -12.89 -18.02 -22.73
N SER A 642 -12.03 -18.85 -22.12
CA SER A 642 -12.47 -19.90 -21.19
C SER A 642 -13.14 -19.31 -19.96
N ALA A 643 -12.55 -18.27 -19.37
CA ALA A 643 -13.15 -17.60 -18.22
C ALA A 643 -14.54 -17.01 -18.55
N GLN A 644 -14.69 -16.38 -19.71
CA GLN A 644 -15.98 -15.86 -20.16
C GLN A 644 -17.03 -16.96 -20.34
N ARG A 645 -16.67 -18.10 -20.94
CA ARG A 645 -17.56 -19.27 -21.05
C ARG A 645 -17.96 -19.85 -19.70
N GLN A 646 -17.09 -19.72 -18.70
CA GLN A 646 -17.37 -20.13 -17.32
C GLN A 646 -18.21 -19.09 -16.53
N GLY A 647 -18.40 -17.88 -17.07
CA GLY A 647 -19.24 -16.84 -16.48
C GLY A 647 -18.49 -15.59 -15.98
N ALA A 648 -17.17 -15.48 -16.17
CA ALA A 648 -16.39 -14.29 -15.86
C ALA A 648 -16.80 -13.09 -16.74
N LYS A 649 -17.04 -11.93 -16.12
CA LYS A 649 -17.54 -10.72 -16.82
C LYS A 649 -16.82 -9.44 -16.42
N LEU A 650 -16.51 -9.30 -15.13
CA LEU A 650 -15.92 -8.11 -14.53
C LEU A 650 -14.53 -8.45 -13.99
N PHE A 651 -13.50 -8.15 -14.79
CA PHE A 651 -12.12 -8.52 -14.53
C PHE A 651 -11.41 -7.42 -13.73
N VAL A 652 -11.21 -7.64 -12.43
CA VAL A 652 -10.50 -6.74 -11.52
C VAL A 652 -9.02 -7.13 -11.49
N GLU A 653 -8.16 -6.25 -11.98
CA GLU A 653 -6.72 -6.52 -12.04
C GLU A 653 -6.04 -6.12 -10.72
N LEU A 654 -5.42 -7.10 -10.07
CA LEU A 654 -4.72 -6.99 -8.79
C LEU A 654 -3.22 -6.91 -9.03
N GLY A 655 -2.80 -5.82 -9.64
CA GLY A 655 -1.42 -5.53 -10.00
C GLY A 655 -1.03 -4.11 -9.65
N ALA A 656 0.28 -3.85 -9.57
CA ALA A 656 0.81 -2.49 -9.49
C ALA A 656 0.52 -1.69 -10.79
N ASP A 657 0.21 -2.35 -11.91
CA ASP A 657 -0.13 -1.69 -13.17
C ASP A 657 -1.40 -2.31 -13.79
N ARG A 658 -1.83 -1.75 -14.94
CA ARG A 658 -3.06 -2.11 -15.66
C ARG A 658 -2.82 -2.93 -16.94
N GLN A 659 -1.80 -3.79 -16.93
CA GLN A 659 -1.36 -4.51 -18.12
C GLN A 659 -2.41 -5.51 -18.59
N ASN A 660 -2.91 -6.37 -17.71
CA ASN A 660 -3.90 -7.40 -18.06
C ASN A 660 -5.22 -6.77 -18.48
N SER A 661 -5.67 -5.70 -17.82
CA SER A 661 -6.85 -4.92 -18.23
C SER A 661 -6.70 -4.44 -19.66
N THR A 662 -5.52 -3.88 -20.01
CA THR A 662 -5.23 -3.43 -21.37
C THR A 662 -5.23 -4.57 -22.39
N LEU A 663 -4.75 -5.76 -22.02
CA LEU A 663 -4.75 -6.94 -22.89
C LEU A 663 -6.16 -7.51 -23.08
N ILE A 664 -6.94 -7.61 -22.01
CA ILE A 664 -8.34 -8.08 -22.04
C ILE A 664 -9.20 -7.13 -22.88
N ASP A 665 -9.04 -5.81 -22.73
CA ASP A 665 -9.72 -4.82 -23.56
C ASP A 665 -9.42 -5.00 -25.06
N LYS A 666 -8.16 -5.31 -25.40
CA LYS A 666 -7.74 -5.58 -26.78
C LYS A 666 -8.30 -6.88 -27.32
N ILE A 667 -8.31 -7.94 -26.51
CA ILE A 667 -8.93 -9.24 -26.86
C ILE A 667 -10.42 -9.01 -27.16
N ALA A 668 -11.15 -8.40 -26.24
CA ALA A 668 -12.58 -8.13 -26.42
C ALA A 668 -12.88 -7.22 -27.63
N LYS A 669 -12.01 -6.26 -27.93
CA LYS A 669 -12.12 -5.41 -29.13
C LYS A 669 -11.90 -6.22 -30.42
N LEU A 670 -10.91 -7.10 -30.42
CA LEU A 670 -10.62 -7.98 -31.55
C LEU A 670 -11.81 -8.93 -31.80
N ASP A 671 -12.32 -9.58 -30.76
CA ASP A 671 -13.45 -10.51 -30.84
C ASP A 671 -14.70 -9.86 -31.45
N ARG A 672 -15.02 -8.62 -31.04
CA ARG A 672 -16.11 -7.84 -31.63
C ARG A 672 -15.87 -7.52 -33.10
N SER A 673 -14.63 -7.29 -33.51
CA SER A 673 -14.31 -6.94 -34.90
C SER A 673 -14.37 -8.13 -35.86
N CYS A 674 -14.10 -9.35 -35.37
CA CYS A 674 -14.14 -10.57 -36.18
C CYS A 674 -15.43 -11.39 -36.01
N GLY A 675 -16.35 -10.97 -35.12
CA GLY A 675 -17.58 -11.70 -34.85
C GLY A 675 -17.35 -13.04 -34.15
N ALA A 676 -16.30 -13.16 -33.34
CA ALA A 676 -16.02 -14.38 -32.57
C ALA A 676 -17.15 -14.68 -31.59
N GLU A 677 -17.34 -15.95 -31.22
CA GLU A 677 -18.30 -16.35 -30.17
C GLU A 677 -18.11 -15.53 -28.88
N ALA A 678 -16.86 -15.24 -28.53
CA ALA A 678 -16.52 -14.45 -27.34
C ALA A 678 -17.16 -13.03 -27.32
N SER A 679 -17.56 -12.50 -28.49
CA SER A 679 -18.22 -11.20 -28.62
C SER A 679 -19.61 -11.13 -27.96
N SER A 680 -20.26 -12.27 -27.69
CA SER A 680 -21.54 -12.32 -26.99
C SER A 680 -21.42 -12.21 -25.46
N TYR A 681 -20.22 -12.40 -24.90
CA TYR A 681 -20.00 -12.29 -23.47
C TYR A 681 -19.74 -10.85 -23.04
N SER A 682 -20.30 -10.46 -21.90
CA SER A 682 -19.98 -9.17 -21.28
C SER A 682 -18.53 -9.18 -20.79
N CYS A 683 -17.81 -8.07 -21.01
CA CYS A 683 -16.41 -7.94 -20.62
C CYS A 683 -16.12 -6.50 -20.20
N CYS A 684 -15.81 -6.30 -18.93
CA CYS A 684 -15.35 -5.03 -18.38
C CYS A 684 -14.11 -5.28 -17.52
N THR A 685 -13.13 -4.38 -17.61
CA THR A 685 -11.88 -4.47 -16.83
C THR A 685 -11.79 -3.32 -15.83
N VAL A 686 -11.37 -3.62 -14.61
CA VAL A 686 -11.20 -2.64 -13.53
C VAL A 686 -9.77 -2.76 -12.98
N PRO A 687 -8.83 -1.92 -13.44
CA PRO A 687 -7.50 -1.88 -12.84
C PRO A 687 -7.55 -1.20 -11.47
N VAL A 688 -6.96 -1.84 -10.45
CA VAL A 688 -6.86 -1.27 -9.09
C VAL A 688 -5.71 -0.26 -8.98
N ASN A 689 -4.65 -0.45 -9.76
CA ASN A 689 -3.55 0.51 -9.88
C ASN A 689 -3.19 0.76 -11.36
N ALA A 690 -2.52 1.88 -11.62
CA ALA A 690 -1.95 2.23 -12.92
C ALA A 690 -0.63 2.96 -12.72
N LYS A 691 0.44 2.46 -13.35
CA LYS A 691 1.77 3.04 -13.24
C LYS A 691 1.77 4.52 -13.65
N GLY A 692 2.39 5.35 -12.82
CA GLY A 692 2.50 6.80 -13.03
C GLY A 692 1.25 7.58 -12.61
N GLY A 693 0.20 6.91 -12.12
CA GLY A 693 -0.90 7.53 -11.39
C GLY A 693 -0.63 7.62 -9.88
N ASP A 694 -1.48 8.36 -9.19
CA ASP A 694 -1.57 8.33 -7.72
C ASP A 694 -2.33 7.06 -7.28
N ASP A 695 -1.79 6.32 -6.31
CA ASP A 695 -2.33 5.02 -5.90
C ASP A 695 -3.78 5.14 -5.38
N ILE A 696 -4.06 6.18 -4.58
CA ILE A 696 -5.41 6.40 -4.03
C ILE A 696 -6.39 6.82 -5.11
N THR A 697 -5.98 7.69 -6.03
CA THR A 697 -6.81 8.08 -7.18
C THR A 697 -7.15 6.85 -8.04
N SER A 698 -6.20 5.94 -8.25
CA SER A 698 -6.44 4.70 -9.00
C SER A 698 -7.41 3.78 -8.27
N LEU A 699 -7.24 3.61 -6.96
CA LEU A 699 -8.14 2.84 -6.11
C LEU A 699 -9.56 3.42 -6.13
N LEU A 700 -9.73 4.75 -5.97
CA LEU A 700 -11.05 5.39 -6.03
C LEU A 700 -11.71 5.15 -7.39
N LYS A 701 -10.97 5.24 -8.51
CA LYS A 701 -11.48 4.93 -9.85
C LYS A 701 -11.91 3.47 -10.00
N ALA A 702 -11.20 2.54 -9.35
CA ALA A 702 -11.57 1.15 -9.31
C ALA A 702 -12.87 0.96 -8.52
N LEU A 703 -12.92 1.45 -7.28
CA LEU A 703 -14.11 1.40 -6.42
C LEU A 703 -15.32 2.03 -7.09
N GLY A 704 -15.17 3.18 -7.74
CA GLY A 704 -16.27 3.85 -8.45
C GLY A 704 -16.86 3.03 -9.61
N GLN A 705 -16.01 2.28 -10.33
CA GLN A 705 -16.48 1.33 -11.33
C GLN A 705 -17.22 0.15 -10.68
N LEU A 706 -16.65 -0.44 -9.62
CA LEU A 706 -17.26 -1.56 -8.89
C LEU A 706 -18.62 -1.20 -8.30
N ILE A 707 -18.74 -0.02 -7.66
CA ILE A 707 -19.99 0.54 -7.13
C ILE A 707 -21.04 0.66 -8.25
N SER A 708 -20.65 1.23 -9.39
CA SER A 708 -21.57 1.42 -10.52
C SER A 708 -22.00 0.10 -11.17
N HIS A 709 -21.13 -0.91 -11.11
CA HIS A 709 -21.47 -2.28 -11.49
C HIS A 709 -22.27 -3.04 -10.43
N ARG A 710 -22.58 -2.42 -9.28
CA ARG A 710 -23.33 -3.02 -8.16
C ARG A 710 -22.61 -4.21 -7.51
N VAL A 711 -21.28 -4.20 -7.50
CA VAL A 711 -20.49 -5.15 -6.72
C VAL A 711 -20.74 -4.92 -5.22
N PRO A 712 -21.12 -5.94 -4.44
CA PRO A 712 -21.21 -5.84 -2.99
C PRO A 712 -19.85 -5.45 -2.40
N LEU A 713 -19.82 -4.35 -1.65
CA LEU A 713 -18.62 -3.86 -0.99
C LEU A 713 -18.99 -2.98 0.22
N SER A 714 -18.03 -2.78 1.11
CA SER A 714 -18.13 -1.88 2.25
C SER A 714 -17.69 -0.46 1.86
N LEU A 715 -18.49 0.55 2.22
CA LEU A 715 -18.12 1.95 2.12
C LEU A 715 -17.54 2.51 3.43
N GLN A 716 -17.46 1.68 4.47
CA GLN A 716 -16.98 2.07 5.79
C GLN A 716 -15.62 2.80 5.76
N PRO A 717 -14.60 2.36 4.96
CA PRO A 717 -13.33 3.09 4.90
C PRO A 717 -13.46 4.55 4.42
N LEU A 718 -14.40 4.84 3.50
CA LEU A 718 -14.66 6.21 3.03
C LEU A 718 -15.41 7.02 4.10
N ILE A 719 -16.43 6.42 4.71
CA ILE A 719 -17.27 7.07 5.72
C ILE A 719 -16.44 7.41 6.97
N ASP A 720 -15.63 6.47 7.45
CA ASP A 720 -14.75 6.69 8.60
C ASP A 720 -13.68 7.74 8.33
N GLY A 721 -13.12 7.74 7.12
CA GLY A 721 -12.21 8.78 6.66
C GLY A 721 -12.86 10.16 6.73
N LEU A 722 -14.08 10.30 6.22
CA LEU A 722 -14.83 11.56 6.27
C LEU A 722 -15.18 12.00 7.68
N ASN A 723 -15.57 11.06 8.55
CA ASN A 723 -15.81 11.36 9.96
C ASN A 723 -14.56 11.95 10.62
N ARG A 724 -13.37 11.41 10.33
CA ARG A 724 -12.09 11.96 10.82
C ARG A 724 -11.80 13.36 10.27
N GLU A 725 -11.96 13.58 8.97
CA GLU A 725 -11.72 14.91 8.37
C GLU A 725 -12.68 15.97 8.92
N ILE A 726 -13.96 15.63 9.08
CA ILE A 726 -14.96 16.52 9.69
C ILE A 726 -14.56 16.84 11.14
N ALA A 727 -14.21 15.82 11.93
CA ALA A 727 -13.75 16.00 13.31
C ALA A 727 -12.51 16.90 13.40
N LEU A 728 -11.53 16.73 12.50
CA LEU A 728 -10.34 17.59 12.44
C LEU A 728 -10.70 19.05 12.11
N LEU A 729 -11.60 19.29 11.16
CA LEU A 729 -12.06 20.64 10.82
C LEU A 729 -12.79 21.30 11.99
N GLU A 730 -13.64 20.56 12.70
CA GLU A 730 -14.34 21.06 13.89
C GLU A 730 -13.36 21.42 15.02
N LEU A 731 -12.32 20.59 15.21
CA LEU A 731 -11.26 20.83 16.20
C LEU A 731 -10.44 22.09 15.86
N ASN A 732 -10.13 22.31 14.58
CA ASN A 732 -9.28 23.40 14.10
C ASN A 732 -10.01 24.75 13.96
N SER A 733 -11.24 24.75 13.44
CA SER A 733 -12.01 25.98 13.15
C SER A 733 -12.31 26.85 14.39
N ARG A 734 -12.40 26.25 15.58
CA ARG A 734 -12.62 26.99 16.84
C ARG A 734 -11.33 27.40 17.56
N GLY A 735 -10.18 26.91 17.10
CA GLY A 735 -8.87 27.42 17.51
C GLY A 735 -8.65 28.87 17.08
N GLN A 736 -9.24 29.26 15.94
CA GLN A 736 -9.17 30.63 15.41
C GLN A 736 -10.19 31.58 16.07
N THR A 737 -11.40 31.12 16.41
CA THR A 737 -12.43 31.99 17.01
C THR A 737 -12.15 32.42 18.46
N THR A 738 -11.12 31.89 19.11
CA THR A 738 -10.67 32.35 20.45
C THR A 738 -9.56 33.40 20.40
N LEU A 739 -9.01 33.71 19.21
CA LEU A 739 -8.05 34.81 19.01
C LEU A 739 -8.72 36.10 18.51
N ASP A 740 -9.95 36.04 17.99
CA ASP A 740 -10.70 37.22 17.53
C ASP A 740 -11.56 37.90 18.63
N GLY A 741 -11.36 37.51 19.89
CA GLY A 741 -11.90 38.21 21.05
C GLY A 741 -11.00 39.37 21.45
N SER A 742 -11.24 40.54 20.85
CA SER A 742 -10.65 41.86 21.13
C SER A 742 -9.20 42.12 20.71
N ILE A 743 -8.98 42.41 19.42
CA ILE A 743 -8.09 43.52 19.02
C ILE A 743 -8.74 44.25 17.84
N SER A 744 -9.47 45.32 18.13
CA SER A 744 -9.74 46.36 17.14
C SER A 744 -8.51 47.27 17.05
N SER A 745 -7.61 47.02 16.11
CA SER A 745 -6.77 48.07 15.49
C SER A 745 -6.00 47.49 14.32
N GLU A 746 -6.08 48.19 13.19
CA GLU A 746 -5.38 47.93 11.92
C GLU A 746 -3.88 47.63 12.08
N PRO A 747 -3.27 46.91 11.13
CA PRO A 747 -1.84 46.62 11.13
C PRO A 747 -1.03 47.88 10.77
N ASP A 748 -0.36 48.47 11.77
CA ASP A 748 0.59 49.55 11.53
C ASP A 748 1.94 48.97 11.09
N ALA A 749 2.14 48.94 9.78
CA ALA A 749 3.39 48.55 9.13
C ALA A 749 4.43 49.67 9.29
N ASN A 750 5.01 49.82 10.47
CA ASN A 750 6.34 50.44 10.70
C ASN A 750 6.63 50.52 12.20
N LYS A 751 7.46 49.60 12.72
CA LYS A 751 8.43 49.87 13.80
C LYS A 751 9.32 48.65 14.04
N LEU A 752 10.34 48.54 13.19
CA LEU A 752 11.65 48.04 13.60
C LEU A 752 12.23 49.02 14.64
N LEU A 753 12.55 48.55 15.85
CA LEU A 753 13.48 49.26 16.72
C LEU A 753 14.45 48.28 17.39
N LYS A 754 15.73 48.58 17.13
CA LYS A 754 16.96 48.06 17.72
C LYS A 754 17.15 48.53 19.17
N GLY A 755 17.99 47.80 19.90
CA GLY A 755 18.77 48.23 21.08
C GLY A 755 19.03 46.99 21.95
N GLU A 756 20.27 46.46 22.07
CA GLU A 756 21.35 46.96 22.96
C GLU A 756 20.77 47.30 24.35
N VAL A 757 21.04 46.58 25.43
CA VAL A 757 22.27 46.00 25.99
C VAL A 757 21.94 44.70 26.71
#